data_AF-A0A7V3A6W3-F1
#
_entry.id   AF-A0A7V3A6W3-F1
#
_cell.length_a   1.000
_cell.length_b   1.000
_cell.length_c   1.000
_cell.angle_alpha   90.00
_cell.angle_beta   90.00
_cell.angle_gamma   90.00
#
_symmetry.space_group_name_H-M   'P 1'
#
loop_
_entity.id
_entity.type
_entity.pdbx_description
1 polymer ?
#
loop_
_entity_poly.entity_id
_entity_poly.type
_entity_poly.pdbx_seq_one_letter_code
_entity_poly.pdbx_strand_id
1 'polypeptide(L)'
;MYNYRSRHSGKLIRIFLVLGFFSWSLLSASPPAGQKQKEAINSLTPAQRDWLEIVTPIITETEKEVFFKLKTEQERDRFINLFWKVRDPNPDTSENEFYREYLERVHFADRYFSIGSSRRGCLTERGYYYLLLGKPRERQVFATQSDIWPMELWFYQGDPKYGLPGYFYLIFYQPEGSGDYRLYYPGVEGPEKLVIPSMSSTQLTRSKALEIIKAINAELGKAALSYLPEESQEGFSSLTSQTIIATIKSLPEKKFSPAYARNYLSYKDLVEVDYSHNFITSSALARVWPQGQDYFVHWTIEPDRINFAETNGVYSAIYELTIRLEDLNGNPVLNRTEEVPLRLNREQFETRARQRLAFQDLFPVLPGDYKLLILLKNKTARDFTSWETSLKVPGPGTTQYLSPLVLYHAASPLPGGRVKAFSFNGQEYLVSARNEFSPTEKLRMYCRLLHSEGLSSEARVQFCLRSLDTSASPECQTRWLREVLTAEGTINLEPVDLSQVKPGYYRVELSLLDKNQTIETVRENLIVLSQPAPTAPWVLGRVHRPLPSPEFLRIVAAQHFLKGNYQEARRILEQILAGQEEPESRLLLARTLFGLGDYRSSLSSALKVYEATRDREAAKVIALDYVRLKDWPAARTYIDSLLAEATEVSVLNLAAEVYQNLGEREQAIRFLEKSLSLLPDQPTIKSWLEELKKSQ
;
A
#
# COMPACT_ATOMS: atom_id res chain seq x y z
N MET A 1 -17.06 -4.90 82.01
CA MET A 1 -16.35 -3.62 81.86
C MET A 1 -14.88 -3.86 82.16
N TYR A 2 -14.07 -4.18 81.16
CA TYR A 2 -12.61 -4.09 81.27
C TYR A 2 -12.01 -3.96 79.87
N ASN A 3 -11.13 -2.99 79.72
CA ASN A 3 -10.45 -2.60 78.50
C ASN A 3 -9.31 -3.56 78.16
N TYR A 4 -9.09 -3.70 76.85
CA TYR A 4 -7.99 -4.39 76.20
C TYR A 4 -6.75 -3.47 76.11
N ARG A 5 -5.54 -4.03 76.25
CA ARG A 5 -4.30 -3.43 75.73
C ARG A 5 -3.39 -4.48 75.08
N SER A 6 -3.24 -4.32 73.76
CA SER A 6 -2.08 -4.52 72.86
C SER A 6 -0.92 -5.46 73.26
N ARG A 7 -0.40 -6.26 72.30
CA ARG A 7 0.69 -5.84 71.36
C ARG A 7 1.14 -6.94 70.38
N HIS A 8 1.42 -6.45 69.16
CA HIS A 8 2.36 -6.83 68.10
C HIS A 8 2.43 -8.24 67.51
N SER A 9 2.08 -8.30 66.22
CA SER A 9 2.66 -9.22 65.23
C SER A 9 3.53 -8.42 64.25
N GLY A 10 4.71 -8.97 63.93
CA GLY A 10 5.49 -8.58 62.75
C GLY A 10 5.01 -9.36 61.53
N LYS A 11 4.97 -8.74 60.36
CA LYS A 11 4.70 -9.42 59.09
C LYS A 11 5.63 -8.92 57.98
N LEU A 12 6.28 -9.89 57.35
CA LEU A 12 6.89 -9.80 56.03
C LEU A 12 5.85 -9.33 54.99
N ILE A 13 6.25 -8.41 54.12
CA ILE A 13 5.46 -7.97 52.97
C ILE A 13 5.91 -8.76 51.74
N ARG A 14 5.04 -9.65 51.28
CA ARG A 14 5.03 -10.14 49.89
C ARG A 14 4.25 -9.12 49.06
N ILE A 15 4.90 -8.51 48.07
CA ILE A 15 4.26 -7.58 47.14
C ILE A 15 3.56 -8.40 46.04
N PHE A 16 2.24 -8.50 46.14
CA PHE A 16 1.35 -8.73 45.01
C PHE A 16 0.84 -7.37 44.55
N LEU A 17 1.24 -6.93 43.35
CA LEU A 17 0.64 -5.77 42.69
C LEU A 17 -0.56 -6.23 41.87
N VAL A 18 -1.73 -6.23 42.52
CA VAL A 18 -3.02 -6.11 41.85
C VAL A 18 -3.27 -4.61 41.72
N LEU A 19 -3.02 -4.04 40.54
CA LEU A 19 -3.49 -2.70 40.20
C LEU A 19 -4.81 -2.83 39.46
N GLY A 20 -5.91 -2.57 40.20
CA GLY A 20 -7.20 -2.30 39.61
C GLY A 20 -7.13 -1.02 38.79
N PHE A 21 -7.26 -1.14 37.47
CA PHE A 21 -7.51 -0.03 36.58
C PHE A 21 -8.93 0.48 36.83
N PHE A 22 -9.05 1.61 37.55
CA PHE A 22 -10.18 2.50 37.38
C PHE A 22 -10.05 3.13 35.98
N SER A 23 -10.77 2.57 35.02
CA SER A 23 -10.94 3.12 33.69
C SER A 23 -11.77 4.40 33.77
N TRP A 24 -11.11 5.54 33.98
CA TRP A 24 -11.62 6.78 33.42
C TRP A 24 -11.37 6.73 31.91
N SER A 25 -12.36 6.22 31.19
CA SER A 25 -12.49 6.41 29.76
C SER A 25 -12.72 7.89 29.48
N LEU A 26 -11.63 8.65 29.44
CA LEU A 26 -11.54 9.79 28.53
C LEU A 26 -11.67 9.19 27.14
N LEU A 27 -12.90 9.20 26.60
CA LEU A 27 -13.08 9.18 25.16
C LEU A 27 -12.28 10.37 24.64
N SER A 28 -11.06 10.10 24.18
CA SER A 28 -10.37 10.95 23.22
C SER A 28 -11.25 10.91 21.97
N ALA A 29 -12.28 11.76 21.95
CA ALA A 29 -13.05 12.02 20.75
C ALA A 29 -12.04 12.45 19.71
N SER A 30 -11.80 11.59 18.72
CA SER A 30 -10.99 11.97 17.57
C SER A 30 -11.59 13.27 17.02
N PRO A 31 -10.80 14.35 16.90
CA PRO A 31 -11.36 15.61 16.44
C PRO A 31 -12.06 15.39 15.11
N PRO A 32 -13.25 16.00 14.89
CA PRO A 32 -13.95 15.93 13.62
C PRO A 32 -12.99 16.25 12.48
N ALA A 33 -13.12 15.55 11.34
CA ALA A 33 -12.17 15.62 10.23
C ALA A 33 -11.77 17.06 9.81
N GLY A 34 -12.69 18.03 9.95
CA GLY A 34 -12.43 19.44 9.68
C GLY A 34 -11.50 20.17 10.68
N GLN A 35 -11.39 19.72 11.94
CA GLN A 35 -10.44 20.28 12.92
C GLN A 35 -9.01 19.78 12.66
N LYS A 36 -8.83 18.46 12.39
CA LYS A 36 -7.53 17.90 12.02
C LYS A 36 -6.96 18.55 10.76
N GLN A 37 -7.81 18.85 9.77
CA GLN A 37 -7.38 19.50 8.53
C GLN A 37 -6.93 20.95 8.77
N LYS A 38 -7.64 21.72 9.61
CA LYS A 38 -7.22 23.08 9.99
C LYS A 38 -5.88 23.10 10.74
N GLU A 39 -5.67 22.15 11.66
CA GLU A 39 -4.39 22.01 12.37
C GLU A 39 -3.25 21.63 11.42
N ALA A 40 -3.50 20.72 10.48
CA ALA A 40 -2.52 20.34 9.47
C ALA A 40 -2.13 21.53 8.58
N ILE A 41 -3.10 22.33 8.10
CA ILE A 41 -2.86 23.54 7.30
C ILE A 41 -2.04 24.59 8.07
N ASN A 42 -2.31 24.79 9.35
CA ASN A 42 -1.56 25.73 10.18
C ASN A 42 -0.09 25.30 10.39
N SER A 43 0.19 24.01 10.32
CA SER A 43 1.55 23.46 10.45
C SER A 43 2.40 23.52 9.17
N LEU A 44 1.83 23.97 8.04
CA LEU A 44 2.54 24.08 6.75
C LEU A 44 3.38 25.35 6.68
N THR A 45 4.56 25.25 6.06
CA THR A 45 5.36 26.43 5.69
C THR A 45 4.66 27.26 4.62
N PRO A 46 5.00 28.55 4.42
CA PRO A 46 4.41 29.37 3.37
C PRO A 46 4.53 28.73 1.97
N ALA A 47 5.69 28.13 1.66
CA ALA A 47 5.93 27.45 0.39
C ALA A 47 5.05 26.19 0.23
N GLN A 48 4.85 25.41 1.29
CA GLN A 48 3.99 24.23 1.25
C GLN A 48 2.50 24.58 1.11
N ARG A 49 2.05 25.68 1.73
CA ARG A 49 0.68 26.19 1.53
C ARG A 49 0.48 26.66 0.11
N ASP A 50 1.42 27.47 -0.40
CA ASP A 50 1.40 27.96 -1.77
C ASP A 50 1.35 26.79 -2.78
N TRP A 51 2.22 25.80 -2.59
CA TRP A 51 2.22 24.57 -3.38
C TRP A 51 0.86 23.87 -3.36
N LEU A 52 0.26 23.66 -2.19
CA LEU A 52 -1.03 22.98 -2.06
C LEU A 52 -2.16 23.75 -2.77
N GLU A 53 -2.16 25.07 -2.67
CA GLU A 53 -3.12 25.94 -3.37
C GLU A 53 -2.98 25.81 -4.89
N ILE A 54 -1.76 25.92 -5.44
CA ILE A 54 -1.56 25.84 -6.89
C ILE A 54 -1.86 24.45 -7.45
N VAL A 55 -1.56 23.35 -6.74
CA VAL A 55 -1.79 21.98 -7.24
C VAL A 55 -3.19 21.45 -6.96
N THR A 56 -4.04 22.19 -6.25
CA THR A 56 -5.43 21.79 -5.94
C THR A 56 -6.22 21.26 -7.16
N PRO A 57 -6.05 21.80 -8.39
CA PRO A 57 -6.74 21.26 -9.56
C PRO A 57 -6.24 19.87 -10.01
N ILE A 58 -5.02 19.45 -9.67
CA ILE A 58 -4.35 18.25 -10.22
C ILE A 58 -3.93 17.22 -9.16
N ILE A 59 -4.02 17.56 -7.87
CA ILE A 59 -3.78 16.63 -6.76
C ILE A 59 -4.98 15.71 -6.57
N THR A 60 -4.72 14.42 -6.38
CA THR A 60 -5.74 13.43 -6.05
C THR A 60 -6.12 13.51 -4.58
N GLU A 61 -7.30 13.03 -4.21
CA GLU A 61 -7.73 12.98 -2.81
C GLU A 61 -6.81 12.09 -1.98
N THR A 62 -6.34 10.98 -2.54
CA THR A 62 -5.37 10.10 -1.87
C THR A 62 -4.04 10.82 -1.58
N GLU A 63 -3.49 11.55 -2.55
CA GLU A 63 -2.25 12.32 -2.37
C GLU A 63 -2.43 13.41 -1.31
N LYS A 64 -3.57 14.10 -1.34
CA LYS A 64 -3.90 15.15 -0.38
C LYS A 64 -4.03 14.60 1.04
N GLU A 65 -4.72 13.47 1.23
CA GLU A 65 -4.82 12.80 2.51
C GLU A 65 -3.46 12.37 3.06
N VAL A 66 -2.60 11.82 2.21
CA VAL A 66 -1.24 11.40 2.59
C VAL A 66 -0.42 12.61 3.01
N PHE A 67 -0.44 13.69 2.22
CA PHE A 67 0.27 14.93 2.52
C PHE A 67 -0.10 15.50 3.90
N PHE A 68 -1.39 15.47 4.26
CA PHE A 68 -1.84 15.92 5.59
C PHE A 68 -1.47 14.97 6.74
N LYS A 69 -1.16 13.70 6.47
CA LYS A 69 -0.68 12.74 7.49
C LYS A 69 0.82 12.90 7.78
N LEU A 70 1.57 13.63 6.95
CA LEU A 70 3.01 13.89 7.15
C LEU A 70 3.23 14.90 8.28
N LYS A 71 4.17 14.57 9.17
CA LYS A 71 4.37 15.31 10.43
C LYS A 71 5.48 16.35 10.31
N THR A 72 6.52 16.06 9.54
CA THR A 72 7.70 16.91 9.43
C THR A 72 7.74 17.68 8.12
N GLU A 73 8.42 18.84 8.12
CA GLU A 73 8.66 19.64 6.91
C GLU A 73 9.40 18.82 5.83
N GLN A 74 10.45 18.09 6.23
CA GLN A 74 11.25 17.26 5.33
C GLN A 74 10.43 16.15 4.67
N GLU A 75 9.51 15.51 5.39
CA GLU A 75 8.60 14.50 4.82
C GLU A 75 7.71 15.11 3.74
N ARG A 76 7.17 16.31 3.98
CA ARG A 76 6.31 17.02 3.02
C ARG A 76 7.07 17.45 1.77
N ASP A 77 8.29 17.96 1.92
CA ASP A 77 9.10 18.35 0.77
C ASP A 77 9.48 17.15 -0.11
N ARG A 78 9.82 16.01 0.52
CA ARG A 78 10.02 14.74 -0.22
C ARG A 78 8.77 14.33 -0.99
N PHE A 79 7.59 14.44 -0.36
CA PHE A 79 6.32 14.15 -1.03
C PHE A 79 6.07 15.08 -2.22
N ILE A 80 6.33 16.38 -2.08
CA ILE A 80 6.19 17.37 -3.17
C ILE A 80 7.10 17.04 -4.35
N ASN A 81 8.35 16.67 -4.09
CA ASN A 81 9.28 16.27 -5.15
C ASN A 81 8.79 15.01 -5.90
N LEU A 82 8.32 14.01 -5.16
CA LEU A 82 7.77 12.78 -5.75
C LEU A 82 6.48 13.07 -6.54
N PHE A 83 5.62 13.96 -6.06
CA PHE A 83 4.39 14.38 -6.73
C PHE A 83 4.64 14.90 -8.14
N TRP A 84 5.67 15.73 -8.33
CA TRP A 84 6.03 16.24 -9.64
C TRP A 84 6.70 15.18 -10.50
N LYS A 85 7.63 14.40 -9.93
CA LYS A 85 8.39 13.41 -10.70
C LYS A 85 7.56 12.26 -11.24
N VAL A 86 6.55 11.78 -10.52
CA VAL A 86 5.61 10.77 -11.03
C VAL A 86 4.80 11.29 -12.23
N ARG A 87 4.71 12.62 -12.38
CA ARG A 87 4.03 13.28 -13.50
C ARG A 87 4.97 13.70 -14.62
N ASP A 88 6.25 13.34 -14.53
CA ASP A 88 7.24 13.60 -15.56
C ASP A 88 7.00 12.67 -16.77
N PRO A 89 6.66 13.20 -17.95
CA PRO A 89 6.44 12.38 -19.13
C PRO A 89 7.76 11.80 -19.68
N ASN A 90 8.89 12.45 -19.43
CA ASN A 90 10.19 12.06 -19.97
C ASN A 90 11.30 12.19 -18.91
N PRO A 91 11.45 11.20 -18.02
CA PRO A 91 12.43 11.26 -16.93
C PRO A 91 13.89 11.27 -17.38
N ASP A 92 14.17 11.06 -18.68
CA ASP A 92 15.52 11.08 -19.25
C ASP A 92 16.04 12.52 -19.49
N THR A 93 15.17 13.53 -19.41
CA THR A 93 15.58 14.93 -19.52
C THR A 93 15.95 15.50 -18.14
N SER A 94 16.76 16.56 -18.15
CA SER A 94 17.18 17.22 -16.91
C SER A 94 16.07 18.05 -16.25
N GLU A 95 14.99 18.34 -16.97
CA GLU A 95 13.88 19.16 -16.51
C GLU A 95 12.56 18.45 -16.77
N ASN A 96 11.73 18.32 -15.72
CA ASN A 96 10.39 17.79 -15.84
C ASN A 96 9.51 18.70 -16.70
N GLU A 97 9.14 18.25 -17.90
CA GLU A 97 8.42 19.09 -18.86
C GLU A 97 7.00 19.40 -18.40
N PHE A 98 6.35 18.46 -17.71
CA PHE A 98 5.01 18.68 -17.17
C PHE A 98 5.03 19.76 -16.09
N TYR A 99 6.02 19.73 -15.19
CA TYR A 99 6.20 20.75 -14.17
C TYR A 99 6.39 22.14 -14.78
N ARG A 100 7.29 22.26 -15.77
CA ARG A 100 7.55 23.52 -16.46
C ARG A 100 6.29 24.06 -17.14
N GLU A 101 5.63 23.22 -17.93
CA GLU A 101 4.40 23.58 -18.64
C GLU A 101 3.26 23.95 -17.67
N TYR A 102 3.14 23.23 -16.55
CA TYR A 102 2.15 23.54 -15.51
C TYR A 102 2.42 24.89 -14.85
N LEU A 103 3.69 25.20 -14.52
CA LEU A 103 4.05 26.52 -13.98
C LEU A 103 3.82 27.64 -14.99
N GLU A 104 4.05 27.41 -16.27
CA GLU A 104 3.66 28.37 -17.32
C GLU A 104 2.15 28.64 -17.32
N ARG A 105 1.33 27.61 -17.09
CA ARG A 105 -0.13 27.80 -16.91
C ARG A 105 -0.45 28.60 -15.66
N VAL A 106 0.25 28.36 -14.55
CA VAL A 106 0.07 29.16 -13.30
C VAL A 106 0.40 30.62 -13.57
N HIS A 107 1.53 30.91 -14.20
CA HIS A 107 1.93 32.28 -14.55
C HIS A 107 0.94 32.94 -15.52
N PHE A 108 0.45 32.21 -16.51
CA PHE A 108 -0.60 32.71 -17.41
C PHE A 108 -1.88 33.04 -16.63
N ALA A 109 -2.35 32.11 -15.79
CA ALA A 109 -3.55 32.31 -14.99
C ALA A 109 -3.40 33.53 -14.06
N ASP A 110 -2.27 33.65 -13.35
CA ASP A 110 -1.99 34.79 -12.47
C ASP A 110 -1.89 36.12 -13.22
N ARG A 111 -1.40 36.12 -14.46
CA ARG A 111 -1.33 37.35 -15.28
C ARG A 111 -2.69 37.78 -15.83
N TYR A 112 -3.49 36.84 -16.31
CA TYR A 112 -4.70 37.16 -17.10
C TYR A 112 -6.01 37.01 -16.33
N PHE A 113 -6.09 36.10 -15.36
CA PHE A 113 -7.32 35.84 -14.61
C PHE A 113 -7.41 36.57 -13.27
N SER A 114 -6.32 37.22 -12.83
CA SER A 114 -6.32 38.11 -11.67
C SER A 114 -6.98 39.48 -11.95
N ILE A 115 -7.10 39.86 -13.23
CA ILE A 115 -7.71 41.14 -13.63
C ILE A 115 -9.18 41.14 -13.21
N GLY A 116 -9.54 42.07 -12.31
CA GLY A 116 -10.88 42.20 -11.75
C GLY A 116 -11.19 41.23 -10.61
N SER A 117 -10.21 40.45 -10.14
CA SER A 117 -10.34 39.50 -9.04
C SER A 117 -9.68 40.00 -7.76
N SER A 118 -10.21 39.58 -6.61
CA SER A 118 -9.57 39.77 -5.30
C SER A 118 -8.53 38.68 -4.96
N ARG A 119 -8.44 37.65 -5.80
CA ARG A 119 -7.58 36.47 -5.62
C ARG A 119 -6.51 36.41 -6.70
N ARG A 120 -5.48 35.61 -6.43
CA ARG A 120 -4.54 35.19 -7.47
C ARG A 120 -5.27 34.48 -8.60
N GLY A 121 -4.86 34.72 -9.83
CA GLY A 121 -5.57 34.25 -11.02
C GLY A 121 -5.65 32.73 -11.09
N CYS A 122 -4.62 32.02 -10.64
CA CYS A 122 -4.62 30.55 -10.55
C CYS A 122 -5.67 29.99 -9.56
N LEU A 123 -6.10 30.79 -8.57
CA LEU A 123 -7.09 30.43 -7.56
C LEU A 123 -8.53 30.83 -7.93
N THR A 124 -8.72 31.47 -9.09
CA THR A 124 -10.05 31.78 -9.65
C THR A 124 -10.66 30.55 -10.32
N GLU A 125 -11.97 30.55 -10.58
CA GLU A 125 -12.59 29.43 -11.32
C GLU A 125 -12.01 29.29 -12.74
N ARG A 126 -11.78 30.39 -13.45
CA ARG A 126 -11.06 30.36 -14.74
C ARG A 126 -9.68 29.71 -14.60
N GLY A 127 -8.92 30.10 -13.57
CA GLY A 127 -7.63 29.52 -13.25
C GLY A 127 -7.70 28.02 -12.98
N TYR A 128 -8.64 27.58 -12.15
CA TYR A 128 -8.85 26.17 -11.82
C TYR A 128 -9.04 25.31 -13.08
N TYR A 129 -9.97 25.69 -13.96
CA TYR A 129 -10.22 24.92 -15.19
C TYR A 129 -9.06 25.02 -16.19
N TYR A 130 -8.40 26.17 -16.30
CA TYR A 130 -7.23 26.33 -17.17
C TYR A 130 -6.04 25.48 -16.72
N LEU A 131 -5.78 25.39 -15.42
CA LEU A 131 -4.72 24.54 -14.87
C LEU A 131 -5.01 23.05 -15.12
N LEU A 132 -6.26 22.64 -14.90
CA LEU A 132 -6.72 21.26 -15.02
C LEU A 132 -6.79 20.76 -16.48
N LEU A 133 -7.40 21.55 -17.36
CA LEU A 133 -7.65 21.18 -18.76
C LEU A 133 -6.53 21.62 -19.71
N GLY A 134 -5.72 22.61 -19.30
CA GLY A 134 -4.76 23.28 -20.15
C GLY A 134 -5.38 24.42 -20.95
N LYS A 135 -4.64 24.91 -21.94
CA LYS A 135 -5.11 26.00 -22.81
C LYS A 135 -6.29 25.53 -23.67
N PRO A 136 -7.42 26.27 -23.71
CA PRO A 136 -8.51 25.94 -24.62
C PRO A 136 -8.06 26.07 -26.08
N ARG A 137 -8.69 25.30 -26.98
CA ARG A 137 -8.46 25.43 -28.42
C ARG A 137 -8.82 26.82 -28.92
N GLU A 138 -9.93 27.33 -28.41
CA GLU A 138 -10.38 28.68 -28.71
C GLU A 138 -10.94 29.35 -27.45
N ARG A 139 -10.66 30.64 -27.31
CA ARG A 139 -11.16 31.50 -26.23
C ARG A 139 -11.71 32.77 -26.84
N GLN A 140 -13.03 32.92 -26.82
CA GLN A 140 -13.74 34.11 -27.28
C GLN A 140 -14.14 34.97 -26.07
N VAL A 141 -13.87 36.27 -26.12
CA VAL A 141 -14.13 37.20 -25.01
C VAL A 141 -15.21 38.19 -25.40
N PHE A 142 -16.27 38.29 -24.59
CA PHE A 142 -17.42 39.17 -24.78
C PHE A 142 -17.49 40.18 -23.62
N ALA A 143 -16.56 41.13 -23.58
CA ALA A 143 -16.46 42.09 -22.47
C ALA A 143 -17.20 43.41 -22.69
N THR A 144 -17.47 43.78 -23.95
CA THR A 144 -17.99 45.12 -24.32
C THR A 144 -19.41 45.09 -24.88
N GLN A 145 -20.12 43.98 -24.73
CA GLN A 145 -21.48 43.81 -25.24
C GLN A 145 -22.49 44.45 -24.29
N SER A 146 -23.44 45.23 -24.84
CA SER A 146 -24.39 46.00 -24.02
C SER A 146 -25.55 45.17 -23.47
N ASP A 147 -25.85 44.03 -24.09
CA ASP A 147 -27.01 43.20 -23.74
C ASP A 147 -26.66 41.99 -22.86
N ILE A 148 -25.37 41.68 -22.68
CA ILE A 148 -24.91 40.52 -21.90
C ILE A 148 -23.84 40.90 -20.88
N TRP A 149 -23.77 40.16 -19.78
CA TRP A 149 -22.71 40.35 -18.81
C TRP A 149 -21.33 40.02 -19.42
N PRO A 150 -20.23 40.64 -18.96
CA PRO A 150 -18.90 40.26 -19.40
C PRO A 150 -18.66 38.76 -19.22
N MET A 151 -18.32 38.08 -20.32
CA MET A 151 -18.12 36.63 -20.31
C MET A 151 -17.07 36.16 -21.31
N GLU A 152 -16.62 34.92 -21.13
CA GLU A 152 -15.71 34.22 -22.02
C GLU A 152 -16.30 32.86 -22.39
N LEU A 153 -16.26 32.52 -23.68
CA LEU A 153 -16.59 31.20 -24.19
C LEU A 153 -15.28 30.46 -24.49
N TRP A 154 -15.09 29.32 -23.83
CA TRP A 154 -13.91 28.47 -24.00
C TRP A 154 -14.31 27.18 -24.71
N PHE A 155 -13.60 26.85 -25.78
CA PHE A 155 -13.79 25.63 -26.55
C PHE A 155 -12.64 24.65 -26.28
N TYR A 156 -12.98 23.45 -25.81
CA TYR A 156 -12.02 22.39 -25.54
C TYR A 156 -12.22 21.21 -26.48
N GLN A 157 -11.11 20.60 -26.86
CA GLN A 157 -11.10 19.21 -27.31
C GLN A 157 -10.97 18.32 -26.08
N GLY A 158 -11.96 17.47 -25.82
CA GLY A 158 -11.88 16.51 -24.73
C GLY A 158 -11.15 15.24 -25.14
N ASP A 159 -10.79 14.45 -24.13
CA ASP A 159 -10.12 13.16 -24.29
C ASP A 159 -11.09 12.02 -23.91
N PRO A 160 -11.62 11.27 -24.90
CA PRO A 160 -12.54 10.16 -24.67
C PRO A 160 -11.97 9.06 -23.77
N LYS A 161 -10.64 8.91 -23.70
CA LYS A 161 -9.97 7.95 -22.80
C LYS A 161 -10.37 8.16 -21.34
N TYR A 162 -10.66 9.41 -20.96
CA TYR A 162 -11.05 9.78 -19.59
C TYR A 162 -12.56 10.01 -19.42
N GLY A 163 -13.35 9.68 -20.46
CA GLY A 163 -14.80 9.85 -20.50
C GLY A 163 -15.27 11.27 -20.85
N LEU A 164 -14.38 12.14 -21.33
CA LEU A 164 -14.77 13.45 -21.85
C LEU A 164 -15.32 13.31 -23.28
N PRO A 165 -16.28 14.16 -23.68
CA PRO A 165 -16.73 14.22 -25.07
C PRO A 165 -15.60 14.71 -25.99
N GLY A 166 -15.68 14.43 -27.29
CA GLY A 166 -14.66 14.86 -28.25
C GLY A 166 -14.44 16.38 -28.26
N TYR A 167 -15.50 17.16 -28.06
CA TYR A 167 -15.46 18.61 -27.89
C TYR A 167 -16.53 19.09 -26.91
N PHE A 168 -16.23 20.15 -26.17
CA PHE A 168 -17.21 20.79 -25.28
C PHE A 168 -16.88 22.27 -25.03
N TYR A 169 -17.90 23.01 -24.59
CA TYR A 169 -17.79 24.41 -24.19
C TYR A 169 -17.72 24.58 -22.67
N LEU A 170 -17.14 25.69 -22.24
CA LEU A 170 -17.33 26.25 -20.90
C LEU A 170 -17.58 27.76 -21.04
N ILE A 171 -18.55 28.29 -20.31
CA ILE A 171 -18.83 29.73 -20.25
C ILE A 171 -18.43 30.25 -18.87
N PHE A 172 -17.55 31.23 -18.83
CA PHE A 172 -17.21 31.96 -17.61
C PHE A 172 -17.76 33.37 -17.70
N TYR A 173 -18.49 33.85 -16.70
CA TYR A 173 -19.08 35.19 -16.73
C TYR A 173 -18.98 35.91 -15.39
N GLN A 174 -19.04 37.24 -15.41
CA GLN A 174 -19.11 38.09 -14.22
C GLN A 174 -20.57 38.37 -13.87
N PRO A 175 -21.10 37.80 -12.78
CA PRO A 175 -22.46 38.11 -12.34
C PRO A 175 -22.58 39.60 -12.05
N GLU A 176 -23.64 40.23 -12.55
CA GLU A 176 -23.89 41.67 -12.35
C GLU A 176 -22.77 42.58 -12.88
N GLY A 177 -21.88 42.05 -13.73
CA GLY A 177 -20.86 42.83 -14.42
C GLY A 177 -19.62 43.17 -13.59
N SER A 178 -19.48 42.62 -12.38
CA SER A 178 -18.32 42.87 -11.52
C SER A 178 -17.89 41.64 -10.73
N GLY A 179 -16.68 41.68 -10.17
CA GLY A 179 -16.11 40.60 -9.37
C GLY A 179 -15.56 39.43 -10.19
N ASP A 180 -15.46 38.26 -9.57
CA ASP A 180 -14.83 37.09 -10.16
C ASP A 180 -15.68 36.47 -11.28
N TYR A 181 -15.02 36.07 -12.37
CA TYR A 181 -15.64 35.23 -13.38
C TYR A 181 -15.96 33.86 -12.78
N ARG A 182 -17.22 33.45 -12.89
CA ARG A 182 -17.70 32.12 -12.48
C ARG A 182 -18.17 31.30 -13.66
N LEU A 183 -18.05 29.99 -13.54
CA LEU A 183 -18.59 29.05 -14.50
C LEU A 183 -20.13 29.12 -14.50
N TYR A 184 -20.70 29.29 -15.67
CA TYR A 184 -22.13 29.17 -15.93
C TYR A 184 -22.49 27.71 -16.16
N TYR A 185 -23.52 27.19 -15.49
CA TYR A 185 -23.93 25.78 -15.61
C TYR A 185 -25.21 25.61 -16.46
N PRO A 186 -25.11 25.24 -17.75
CA PRO A 186 -26.28 25.04 -18.60
C PRO A 186 -27.21 23.96 -18.02
N GLY A 187 -28.50 24.25 -18.03
CA GLY A 187 -29.55 23.34 -17.55
C GLY A 187 -29.81 23.37 -16.04
N VAL A 188 -28.87 23.86 -15.22
CA VAL A 188 -29.14 24.29 -13.83
C VAL A 188 -29.46 25.78 -13.80
N GLU A 189 -28.70 26.56 -14.56
CA GLU A 189 -28.89 27.98 -14.75
C GLU A 189 -29.48 28.23 -16.14
N GLY A 190 -30.47 29.12 -16.24
CA GLY A 190 -31.02 29.52 -17.53
C GLY A 190 -30.21 30.63 -18.21
N PRO A 191 -30.26 30.72 -19.57
CA PRO A 191 -29.62 31.79 -20.34
C PRO A 191 -29.93 33.21 -19.86
N GLU A 192 -31.06 33.44 -19.20
CA GLU A 192 -31.43 34.70 -18.58
C GLU A 192 -30.39 35.23 -17.58
N LYS A 193 -29.56 34.37 -16.98
CA LYS A 193 -28.47 34.80 -16.09
C LYS A 193 -27.30 35.46 -16.82
N LEU A 194 -27.18 35.23 -18.13
CA LEU A 194 -26.08 35.74 -18.96
C LEU A 194 -26.40 37.11 -19.56
N VAL A 195 -27.67 37.52 -19.55
CA VAL A 195 -28.19 38.74 -20.16
C VAL A 195 -28.32 39.85 -19.11
N ILE A 196 -28.04 41.09 -19.50
CA ILE A 196 -28.24 42.27 -18.65
C ILE A 196 -29.73 42.58 -18.62
N PRO A 197 -30.38 42.64 -17.43
CA PRO A 197 -31.78 43.02 -17.35
C PRO A 197 -31.98 44.46 -17.87
N SER A 198 -32.71 44.61 -18.98
CA SER A 198 -33.13 45.92 -19.48
C SER A 198 -34.05 46.61 -18.46
N MET A 199 -33.92 47.93 -18.31
CA MET A 199 -34.80 48.76 -17.46
C MET A 199 -36.27 48.79 -17.91
N SER A 200 -36.64 48.15 -19.03
CA SER A 200 -38.03 48.07 -19.49
C SER A 200 -38.85 47.06 -18.66
N SER A 201 -40.15 47.35 -18.48
CA SER A 201 -41.09 46.55 -17.68
C SER A 201 -41.41 45.14 -18.20
N THR A 202 -40.77 44.66 -19.28
CA THR A 202 -40.96 43.27 -19.74
C THR A 202 -40.03 42.31 -19.01
N GLN A 203 -40.60 41.34 -18.31
CA GLN A 203 -39.83 40.25 -17.69
C GLN A 203 -38.98 39.52 -18.74
N LEU A 204 -37.69 39.36 -18.47
CA LEU A 204 -36.76 38.61 -19.30
C LEU A 204 -37.11 37.13 -19.25
N THR A 205 -37.63 36.58 -20.34
CA THR A 205 -37.92 35.15 -20.48
C THR A 205 -36.72 34.38 -21.04
N ARG A 206 -36.66 33.08 -20.76
CA ARG A 206 -35.60 32.18 -21.25
C ARG A 206 -35.43 32.21 -22.77
N SER A 207 -36.53 32.21 -23.52
CA SER A 207 -36.52 32.26 -24.99
C SER A 207 -35.94 33.59 -25.50
N LYS A 208 -36.38 34.71 -24.91
CA LYS A 208 -35.90 36.05 -25.28
C LYS A 208 -34.42 36.23 -24.93
N ALA A 209 -33.98 35.73 -23.77
CA ALA A 209 -32.57 35.73 -23.40
C ALA A 209 -31.72 34.93 -24.41
N LEU A 210 -32.20 33.76 -24.83
CA LEU A 210 -31.51 32.95 -25.83
C LEU A 210 -31.44 33.63 -27.20
N GLU A 211 -32.51 34.32 -27.63
CA GLU A 211 -32.51 35.10 -28.87
C GLU A 211 -31.46 36.21 -28.85
N ILE A 212 -31.38 36.97 -27.75
CA ILE A 212 -30.36 38.01 -27.55
C ILE A 212 -28.94 37.42 -27.66
N ILE A 213 -28.67 36.32 -26.96
CA ILE A 213 -27.34 35.70 -26.98
C ILE A 213 -27.00 35.18 -28.38
N LYS A 214 -27.94 34.53 -29.07
CA LYS A 214 -27.74 34.01 -30.44
C LYS A 214 -27.50 35.13 -31.45
N ALA A 215 -28.14 36.29 -31.28
CA ALA A 215 -27.94 37.45 -32.14
C ALA A 215 -26.52 38.02 -32.00
N ILE A 216 -25.92 37.92 -30.81
CA ILE A 216 -24.52 38.31 -30.57
C ILE A 216 -23.57 37.27 -31.17
N ASN A 217 -23.77 35.99 -30.82
CA ASN A 217 -22.95 34.88 -31.33
C ASN A 217 -23.74 33.57 -31.28
N ALA A 218 -23.84 32.89 -32.43
CA ALA A 218 -24.60 31.65 -32.56
C ALA A 218 -24.03 30.49 -31.72
N GLU A 219 -22.70 30.38 -31.58
CA GLU A 219 -22.04 29.35 -30.76
C GLU A 219 -22.25 29.61 -29.28
N LEU A 220 -22.15 30.87 -28.83
CA LEU A 220 -22.46 31.26 -27.46
C LEU A 220 -23.92 30.91 -27.11
N GLY A 221 -24.84 31.12 -28.05
CA GLY A 221 -26.25 30.72 -27.89
C GLY A 221 -26.45 29.20 -27.75
N LYS A 222 -25.63 28.37 -28.43
CA LYS A 222 -25.65 26.92 -28.24
C LYS A 222 -25.06 26.53 -26.88
N ALA A 223 -23.90 27.10 -26.53
CA ALA A 223 -23.19 26.84 -25.28
C ALA A 223 -23.99 27.26 -24.04
N ALA A 224 -24.87 28.26 -24.16
CA ALA A 224 -25.80 28.66 -23.12
C ALA A 224 -26.88 27.60 -22.81
N LEU A 225 -27.08 26.62 -23.70
CA LEU A 225 -28.06 25.54 -23.51
C LEU A 225 -27.42 24.22 -23.10
N SER A 226 -26.28 23.87 -23.70
CA SER A 226 -25.53 22.65 -23.41
C SER A 226 -24.04 22.88 -23.66
N TYR A 227 -23.19 22.20 -22.91
CA TYR A 227 -21.76 22.17 -23.20
C TYR A 227 -21.41 21.37 -24.47
N LEU A 228 -22.33 20.57 -25.04
CA LEU A 228 -22.06 19.81 -26.26
C LEU A 228 -22.45 20.58 -27.54
N PRO A 229 -21.54 20.71 -28.52
CA PRO A 229 -21.84 21.40 -29.78
C PRO A 229 -22.95 20.78 -30.65
N GLU A 230 -23.13 19.45 -30.56
CA GLU A 230 -23.98 18.66 -31.48
C GLU A 230 -25.39 18.33 -30.94
N GLU A 231 -25.72 18.69 -29.69
CA GLU A 231 -27.08 18.43 -29.17
C GLU A 231 -28.10 19.45 -29.72
N SER A 232 -28.94 18.99 -30.65
CA SER A 232 -30.02 19.78 -31.25
C SER A 232 -31.29 19.80 -30.37
N GLN A 233 -31.65 21.00 -29.93
CA GLN A 233 -32.94 21.61 -29.48
C GLN A 233 -34.17 20.81 -28.98
N GLU A 234 -34.24 19.47 -29.01
CA GLU A 234 -35.41 18.72 -28.54
C GLU A 234 -35.04 17.76 -27.39
N GLY A 235 -34.97 18.31 -26.18
CA GLY A 235 -34.78 17.55 -24.95
C GLY A 235 -33.64 18.10 -24.11
N PHE A 236 -33.95 18.99 -23.16
CA PHE A 236 -32.97 19.44 -22.17
C PHE A 236 -32.51 18.26 -21.31
N SER A 237 -31.26 17.82 -21.44
CA SER A 237 -30.60 17.03 -20.39
C SER A 237 -29.55 17.90 -19.69
N SER A 238 -30.00 18.66 -18.68
CA SER A 238 -29.10 19.23 -17.64
C SER A 238 -28.14 18.19 -17.08
N LEU A 239 -28.54 16.91 -17.11
CA LEU A 239 -27.75 15.74 -16.77
C LEU A 239 -26.45 15.64 -17.59
N THR A 240 -26.45 15.90 -18.91
CA THR A 240 -25.24 15.75 -19.74
C THR A 240 -24.17 16.77 -19.35
N SER A 241 -24.56 18.03 -19.16
CA SER A 241 -23.63 19.10 -18.73
C SER A 241 -23.09 18.86 -17.33
N GLN A 242 -23.92 18.34 -16.42
CA GLN A 242 -23.48 17.91 -15.08
C GLN A 242 -22.49 16.73 -15.14
N THR A 243 -22.73 15.74 -16.00
CA THR A 243 -21.80 14.62 -16.22
C THR A 243 -20.46 15.09 -16.77
N ILE A 244 -20.44 16.08 -17.67
CA ILE A 244 -19.18 16.68 -18.17
C ILE A 244 -18.42 17.33 -17.01
N ILE A 245 -19.05 18.15 -16.17
CA ILE A 245 -18.35 18.76 -15.03
C ILE A 245 -17.88 17.74 -14.01
N ALA A 246 -18.70 16.73 -13.68
CA ALA A 246 -18.29 15.64 -12.79
C ALA A 246 -17.09 14.85 -13.38
N THR A 247 -17.09 14.65 -14.70
CA THR A 247 -15.97 14.01 -15.41
C THR A 247 -14.72 14.89 -15.36
N ILE A 248 -14.84 16.20 -15.60
CA ILE A 248 -13.73 17.15 -15.52
C ILE A 248 -13.13 17.15 -14.10
N LYS A 249 -13.97 17.26 -13.07
CA LYS A 249 -13.51 17.27 -11.67
C LYS A 249 -12.87 15.94 -11.23
N SER A 250 -13.22 14.81 -11.86
CA SER A 250 -12.60 13.51 -11.60
C SER A 250 -11.38 13.23 -12.48
N LEU A 251 -10.96 14.16 -13.35
CA LEU A 251 -9.78 13.98 -14.20
C LEU A 251 -8.48 13.71 -13.43
N PRO A 252 -8.18 14.37 -12.29
CA PRO A 252 -6.93 14.09 -11.57
C PRO A 252 -6.82 12.61 -11.18
N GLU A 253 -7.90 12.04 -10.65
CA GLU A 253 -8.00 10.61 -10.26
C GLU A 253 -7.86 9.66 -11.45
N LYS A 254 -8.29 10.08 -12.64
CA LYS A 254 -8.23 9.28 -13.87
C LYS A 254 -6.89 9.41 -14.61
N LYS A 255 -6.27 10.59 -14.56
CA LYS A 255 -5.02 10.92 -15.26
C LYS A 255 -3.79 10.48 -14.47
N PHE A 256 -3.83 10.59 -13.15
CA PHE A 256 -2.69 10.34 -12.28
C PHE A 256 -2.98 9.16 -11.35
N SER A 257 -2.11 8.16 -11.38
CA SER A 257 -2.22 7.00 -10.49
C SER A 257 -1.73 7.38 -9.08
N PRO A 258 -2.57 7.31 -8.02
CA PRO A 258 -2.13 7.58 -6.66
C PRO A 258 -1.36 6.39 -6.05
N ALA A 259 -0.99 5.39 -6.85
CA ALA A 259 -0.35 4.16 -6.36
C ALA A 259 0.89 4.42 -5.51
N TYR A 260 1.73 5.39 -5.89
CA TYR A 260 2.90 5.78 -5.10
C TYR A 260 2.51 6.37 -3.74
N ALA A 261 1.42 7.14 -3.68
CA ALA A 261 0.97 7.84 -2.48
C ALA A 261 0.29 6.88 -1.49
N ARG A 262 -0.48 5.90 -1.97
CA ARG A 262 -1.27 4.96 -1.13
C ARG A 262 -0.44 4.32 -0.02
N ASN A 263 0.80 3.93 -0.33
CA ASN A 263 1.68 3.23 0.60
C ASN A 263 2.83 4.10 1.11
N TYR A 264 2.84 5.40 0.79
CA TYR A 264 3.95 6.31 1.10
C TYR A 264 4.32 6.27 2.58
N LEU A 265 3.32 6.30 3.48
CA LEU A 265 3.55 6.25 4.92
C LEU A 265 4.19 4.93 5.39
N SER A 266 3.99 3.83 4.67
CA SER A 266 4.51 2.51 5.01
C SER A 266 5.97 2.31 4.58
N TYR A 267 6.40 2.95 3.48
CA TYR A 267 7.76 2.80 2.96
C TYR A 267 8.67 4.02 3.13
N LYS A 268 8.15 5.20 3.53
CA LYS A 268 8.94 6.45 3.61
C LYS A 268 10.24 6.34 4.41
N ASP A 269 10.28 5.44 5.39
CA ASP A 269 11.44 5.21 6.26
C ASP A 269 12.36 4.08 5.76
N LEU A 270 11.94 3.34 4.73
CA LEU A 270 12.67 2.20 4.13
C LEU A 270 13.35 2.56 2.80
N VAL A 271 12.97 3.70 2.22
CA VAL A 271 13.47 4.20 0.94
C VAL A 271 14.36 5.41 1.24
N GLU A 272 15.66 5.26 1.04
CA GLU A 272 16.63 6.35 1.21
C GLU A 272 16.34 7.49 0.20
N VAL A 273 16.78 8.70 0.52
CA VAL A 273 16.51 9.93 -0.27
C VAL A 273 16.93 9.78 -1.74
N ASP A 274 17.95 8.96 -2.01
CA ASP A 274 18.44 8.72 -3.38
C ASP A 274 17.52 7.82 -4.22
N TYR A 275 16.65 7.03 -3.58
CA TYR A 275 15.69 6.13 -4.23
C TYR A 275 14.27 6.70 -4.27
N SER A 276 13.93 7.65 -3.39
CA SER A 276 12.56 8.11 -3.11
C SER A 276 11.85 8.83 -4.26
N HIS A 277 12.47 8.87 -5.44
CA HIS A 277 12.08 9.70 -6.56
C HIS A 277 11.70 8.89 -7.80
N ASN A 278 12.07 7.61 -7.90
CA ASN A 278 11.87 6.77 -9.10
C ASN A 278 10.88 5.62 -8.81
N PHE A 279 9.65 5.96 -8.46
CA PHE A 279 8.60 4.94 -8.25
C PHE A 279 8.15 4.34 -9.59
N ILE A 280 8.20 3.01 -9.70
CA ILE A 280 7.64 2.24 -10.81
C ILE A 280 6.35 1.58 -10.32
N THR A 281 5.28 1.68 -11.09
CA THR A 281 4.04 0.94 -10.80
C THR A 281 4.28 -0.56 -10.89
N SER A 282 3.55 -1.34 -10.09
CA SER A 282 3.59 -2.80 -10.18
C SER A 282 2.22 -3.40 -9.98
N SER A 283 2.05 -4.61 -10.50
CA SER A 283 0.93 -5.47 -10.15
C SER A 283 1.40 -6.53 -9.16
N ALA A 284 0.59 -6.86 -8.16
CA ALA A 284 0.97 -7.84 -7.15
C ALA A 284 -0.25 -8.60 -6.64
N LEU A 285 0.03 -9.79 -6.15
CA LEU A 285 -0.95 -10.75 -5.67
C LEU A 285 -0.36 -11.48 -4.47
N ALA A 286 -1.17 -11.69 -3.44
CA ALA A 286 -0.88 -12.64 -2.37
C ALA A 286 -2.14 -13.43 -2.05
N ARG A 287 -2.00 -14.74 -1.81
CA ARG A 287 -3.05 -15.51 -1.12
C ARG A 287 -2.46 -16.48 -0.11
N VAL A 288 -3.34 -16.86 0.80
CA VAL A 288 -3.05 -17.73 1.93
C VAL A 288 -3.60 -19.12 1.61
N TRP A 289 -2.72 -20.11 1.52
CA TRP A 289 -3.12 -21.51 1.32
C TRP A 289 -2.78 -22.36 2.54
N PRO A 290 -3.65 -23.30 2.93
CA PRO A 290 -3.27 -24.34 3.86
C PRO A 290 -2.31 -25.33 3.18
N GLN A 291 -1.19 -25.65 3.83
CA GLN A 291 -0.24 -26.64 3.37
C GLN A 291 0.26 -27.47 4.56
N GLY A 292 -0.29 -28.67 4.72
CA GLY A 292 -0.07 -29.48 5.91
C GLY A 292 -0.85 -28.91 7.10
N GLN A 293 -0.16 -28.67 8.23
CA GLN A 293 -0.76 -28.08 9.43
C GLN A 293 -0.63 -26.55 9.47
N ASP A 294 0.16 -25.98 8.57
CA ASP A 294 0.46 -24.55 8.51
C ASP A 294 -0.27 -23.85 7.37
N TYR A 295 -0.34 -22.53 7.44
CA TYR A 295 -0.75 -21.68 6.33
C TYR A 295 0.47 -21.03 5.70
N PHE A 296 0.48 -20.92 4.37
CA PHE A 296 1.52 -20.27 3.61
C PHE A 296 0.94 -19.09 2.83
N VAL A 297 1.64 -17.95 2.90
CA VAL A 297 1.40 -16.83 2.00
C VAL A 297 2.22 -17.07 0.75
N HIS A 298 1.57 -17.29 -0.39
CA HIS A 298 2.24 -17.27 -1.70
C HIS A 298 1.99 -15.89 -2.32
N TRP A 299 3.05 -15.26 -2.80
CA TRP A 299 2.97 -13.90 -3.34
C TRP A 299 3.73 -13.75 -4.65
N THR A 300 3.32 -12.78 -5.47
CA THR A 300 4.00 -12.34 -6.67
C THR A 300 3.96 -10.81 -6.77
N ILE A 301 5.04 -10.18 -7.22
CA ILE A 301 5.10 -8.76 -7.59
C ILE A 301 5.75 -8.61 -8.97
N GLU A 302 5.09 -7.87 -9.83
CA GLU A 302 5.43 -7.63 -11.24
C GLU A 302 5.59 -6.14 -11.47
N PRO A 303 6.81 -5.57 -11.42
CA PRO A 303 7.03 -4.19 -11.80
C PRO A 303 6.72 -3.99 -13.29
N ASP A 304 6.10 -2.85 -13.61
CA ASP A 304 5.65 -2.55 -14.98
C ASP A 304 6.82 -2.35 -15.95
N ARG A 305 7.99 -2.01 -15.42
CA ARG A 305 9.24 -1.82 -16.16
C ARG A 305 10.42 -2.35 -15.35
N ILE A 306 11.46 -2.72 -16.07
CA ILE A 306 12.70 -3.27 -15.52
C ILE A 306 13.85 -2.49 -16.14
N ASN A 307 14.68 -1.88 -15.30
CA ASN A 307 15.85 -1.13 -15.75
C ASN A 307 17.12 -1.89 -15.41
N PHE A 308 17.98 -2.07 -16.42
CA PHE A 308 19.27 -2.74 -16.30
C PHE A 308 20.39 -1.73 -16.58
N ALA A 309 21.55 -1.92 -15.94
CA ALA A 309 22.80 -1.37 -16.43
C ALA A 309 23.44 -2.34 -17.42
N GLU A 310 23.96 -1.82 -18.53
CA GLU A 310 24.69 -2.60 -19.52
C GLU A 310 26.19 -2.34 -19.39
N THR A 311 26.98 -3.40 -19.38
CA THR A 311 28.45 -3.32 -19.40
C THR A 311 29.00 -4.50 -20.18
N ASN A 312 29.72 -4.22 -21.27
CA ASN A 312 30.32 -5.22 -22.14
C ASN A 312 29.33 -6.31 -22.61
N GLY A 313 28.09 -5.93 -22.96
CA GLY A 313 27.07 -6.87 -23.43
C GLY A 313 26.41 -7.72 -22.33
N VAL A 314 26.69 -7.43 -21.06
CA VAL A 314 26.00 -8.01 -19.90
C VAL A 314 25.04 -6.98 -19.33
N TYR A 315 23.77 -7.35 -19.24
CA TYR A 315 22.71 -6.56 -18.63
C TYR A 315 22.55 -7.02 -17.18
N SER A 316 22.70 -6.10 -16.22
CA SER A 316 22.67 -6.43 -14.79
C SER A 316 21.76 -5.49 -14.00
N ALA A 317 21.11 -6.05 -12.99
CA ALA A 317 20.33 -5.33 -12.00
C ALA A 317 20.47 -6.01 -10.64
N ILE A 318 20.60 -5.24 -9.56
CA ILE A 318 20.60 -5.76 -8.20
C ILE A 318 19.33 -5.28 -7.52
N TYR A 319 18.46 -6.21 -7.18
CA TYR A 319 17.24 -5.90 -6.44
C TYR A 319 17.45 -6.10 -4.95
N GLU A 320 16.87 -5.25 -4.12
CA GLU A 320 16.70 -5.46 -2.69
C GLU A 320 15.21 -5.64 -2.42
N LEU A 321 14.84 -6.83 -1.98
CA LEU A 321 13.47 -7.23 -1.69
C LEU A 321 13.26 -7.19 -0.17
N THR A 322 12.37 -6.32 0.29
CA THR A 322 11.93 -6.24 1.68
C THR A 322 10.49 -6.72 1.80
N ILE A 323 10.26 -7.70 2.68
CA ILE A 323 8.94 -8.23 3.03
C ILE A 323 8.70 -7.94 4.51
N ARG A 324 7.62 -7.21 4.80
CA ARG A 324 7.20 -6.90 6.16
C ARG A 324 5.76 -7.36 6.37
N LEU A 325 5.55 -8.18 7.38
CA LEU A 325 4.24 -8.62 7.85
C LEU A 325 4.02 -8.07 9.26
N GLU A 326 2.91 -7.38 9.47
CA GLU A 326 2.53 -6.81 10.76
C GLU A 326 1.13 -7.27 11.16
N ASP A 327 0.84 -7.36 12.45
CA ASP A 327 -0.53 -7.50 12.93
C ASP A 327 -1.30 -6.16 12.81
N LEU A 328 -2.60 -6.17 13.10
CA LEU A 328 -3.44 -4.96 13.05
C LEU A 328 -3.06 -3.88 14.07
N ASN A 329 -2.24 -4.21 15.08
CA ASN A 329 -1.72 -3.26 16.06
C ASN A 329 -0.38 -2.64 15.63
N GLY A 330 0.17 -3.04 14.48
CA GLY A 330 1.46 -2.60 13.97
C GLY A 330 2.66 -3.34 14.59
N ASN A 331 2.44 -4.46 15.28
CA ASN A 331 3.54 -5.27 15.77
C ASN A 331 4.14 -6.10 14.63
N PRO A 332 5.47 -6.17 14.50
CA PRO A 332 6.12 -6.98 13.47
C PRO A 332 5.92 -8.48 13.73
N VAL A 333 5.56 -9.20 12.67
CA VAL A 333 5.37 -10.67 12.65
C VAL A 333 6.44 -11.33 11.78
N LEU A 334 6.80 -10.69 10.66
CA LEU A 334 7.90 -11.08 9.79
C LEU A 334 8.56 -9.81 9.25
N ASN A 335 9.89 -9.77 9.24
CA ASN A 335 10.65 -8.78 8.50
C ASN A 335 11.84 -9.48 7.85
N ARG A 336 11.90 -9.46 6.52
CA ARG A 336 12.95 -10.07 5.72
C ARG A 336 13.42 -9.07 4.69
N THR A 337 14.74 -8.87 4.58
CA THR A 337 15.34 -8.09 3.50
C THR A 337 16.46 -8.91 2.87
N GLU A 338 16.51 -8.95 1.55
CA GLU A 338 17.51 -9.72 0.81
C GLU A 338 17.85 -9.09 -0.54
N GLU A 339 19.06 -9.36 -1.02
CA GLU A 339 19.47 -8.96 -2.37
C GLU A 339 19.22 -10.09 -3.38
N VAL A 340 18.65 -9.72 -4.52
CA VAL A 340 18.36 -10.60 -5.65
C VAL A 340 19.11 -10.07 -6.89
N PRO A 341 20.34 -10.55 -7.13
CA PRO A 341 21.10 -10.15 -8.32
C PRO A 341 20.53 -10.81 -9.58
N LEU A 342 20.35 -10.02 -10.63
CA LEU A 342 19.91 -10.45 -11.95
C LEU A 342 20.97 -10.10 -12.98
N ARG A 343 21.37 -11.09 -13.78
CA ARG A 343 22.34 -10.93 -14.87
C ARG A 343 21.85 -11.65 -16.10
N LEU A 344 21.88 -10.97 -17.24
CA LEU A 344 21.47 -11.49 -18.54
C LEU A 344 22.54 -11.20 -19.57
N ASN A 345 22.77 -12.15 -20.46
CA ASN A 345 23.49 -11.86 -21.70
C ASN A 345 22.56 -11.17 -22.72
N ARG A 346 23.13 -10.68 -23.83
CA ARG A 346 22.37 -9.97 -24.87
C ARG A 346 21.19 -10.77 -25.43
N GLU A 347 21.38 -12.04 -25.75
CA GLU A 347 20.33 -12.91 -26.30
C GLU A 347 19.18 -13.12 -25.31
N GLN A 348 19.50 -13.38 -24.04
CA GLN A 348 18.53 -13.51 -22.96
C GLN A 348 17.76 -12.21 -22.74
N PHE A 349 18.45 -11.07 -22.78
CA PHE A 349 17.81 -9.75 -22.66
C PHE A 349 16.86 -9.51 -23.84
N GLU A 350 17.30 -9.68 -25.08
CA GLU A 350 16.47 -9.46 -26.28
C GLU A 350 15.23 -10.36 -26.32
N THR A 351 15.37 -11.62 -25.88
CA THR A 351 14.25 -12.59 -25.82
C THR A 351 13.24 -12.24 -24.72
N ARG A 352 13.70 -11.66 -23.60
CA ARG A 352 12.90 -11.36 -22.41
C ARG A 352 12.48 -9.90 -22.31
N ALA A 353 13.00 -9.01 -23.14
CA ALA A 353 12.69 -7.57 -23.13
C ALA A 353 11.20 -7.28 -23.33
N ARG A 354 10.46 -8.22 -23.93
CA ARG A 354 9.01 -8.13 -24.14
C ARG A 354 8.18 -8.88 -23.09
N GLN A 355 8.83 -9.60 -22.17
CA GLN A 355 8.18 -10.32 -21.07
C GLN A 355 8.26 -9.50 -19.79
N ARG A 356 7.22 -9.59 -18.97
CA ARG A 356 7.23 -8.98 -17.63
C ARG A 356 7.98 -9.90 -16.66
N LEU A 357 8.75 -9.30 -15.76
CA LEU A 357 9.43 -10.02 -14.69
C LEU A 357 8.51 -10.12 -13.48
N ALA A 358 8.36 -11.32 -12.93
CA ALA A 358 7.64 -11.57 -11.70
C ALA A 358 8.61 -12.07 -10.63
N PHE A 359 8.64 -11.41 -9.48
CA PHE A 359 9.30 -11.95 -8.28
C PHE A 359 8.26 -12.74 -7.50
N GLN A 360 8.57 -13.99 -7.16
CA GLN A 360 7.64 -14.86 -6.46
C GLN A 360 8.31 -15.59 -5.30
N ASP A 361 7.64 -15.66 -4.16
CA ASP A 361 8.09 -16.48 -3.06
C ASP A 361 6.91 -16.91 -2.17
N LEU A 362 7.21 -17.73 -1.16
CA LEU A 362 6.28 -18.08 -0.11
C LEU A 362 6.91 -18.07 1.27
N PHE A 363 6.08 -17.90 2.30
CA PHE A 363 6.49 -18.08 3.69
C PHE A 363 5.31 -18.56 4.55
N PRO A 364 5.57 -19.34 5.62
CA PRO A 364 4.51 -19.78 6.54
C PRO A 364 4.03 -18.63 7.42
N VAL A 365 2.78 -18.68 7.84
CA VAL A 365 2.15 -17.66 8.69
C VAL A 365 1.17 -18.30 9.68
N LEU A 366 1.21 -17.83 10.93
CA LEU A 366 0.24 -18.26 11.95
C LEU A 366 -1.14 -17.64 11.70
N PRO A 367 -2.23 -18.22 12.22
CA PRO A 367 -3.55 -17.60 12.18
C PRO A 367 -3.59 -16.17 12.72
N GLY A 368 -4.39 -15.32 12.08
CA GLY A 368 -4.53 -13.90 12.42
C GLY A 368 -4.85 -13.00 11.22
N ASP A 369 -5.11 -11.74 11.52
CA ASP A 369 -5.27 -10.67 10.54
C ASP A 369 -3.98 -9.85 10.47
N TYR A 370 -3.48 -9.66 9.26
CA TYR A 370 -2.18 -9.07 9.01
C TYR A 370 -2.21 -8.02 7.91
N LYS A 371 -1.17 -7.21 7.91
CA LYS A 371 -0.83 -6.26 6.87
C LYS A 371 0.51 -6.69 6.26
N LEU A 372 0.51 -7.01 4.97
CA LEU A 372 1.71 -7.38 4.21
C LEU A 372 2.16 -6.18 3.38
N LEU A 373 3.44 -5.80 3.51
CA LEU A 373 4.14 -4.86 2.65
C LEU A 373 5.27 -5.61 1.92
N ILE A 374 5.32 -5.45 0.60
CA ILE A 374 6.43 -5.87 -0.24
C ILE A 374 7.04 -4.61 -0.86
N LEU A 375 8.32 -4.38 -0.63
CA LEU A 375 9.10 -3.29 -1.21
C LEU A 375 10.22 -3.92 -2.05
N LEU A 376 10.33 -3.51 -3.31
CA LEU A 376 11.35 -3.98 -4.24
C LEU A 376 12.12 -2.77 -4.75
N LYS A 377 13.39 -2.65 -4.36
CA LYS A 377 14.30 -1.57 -4.78
C LYS A 377 15.28 -2.11 -5.81
N ASN A 378 15.48 -1.41 -6.92
CA ASN A 378 16.56 -1.66 -7.87
C ASN A 378 17.76 -0.79 -7.51
N LYS A 379 18.77 -1.38 -6.87
CA LYS A 379 20.02 -0.69 -6.47
C LYS A 379 20.85 -0.20 -7.65
N THR A 380 20.66 -0.81 -8.83
CA THR A 380 21.39 -0.46 -10.05
C THR A 380 20.80 0.78 -10.72
N ALA A 381 19.50 0.78 -10.99
CA ALA A 381 18.82 1.88 -11.68
C ALA A 381 18.26 2.95 -10.72
N ARG A 382 18.35 2.72 -9.40
CA ARG A 382 17.81 3.58 -8.34
C ARG A 382 16.31 3.81 -8.48
N ASP A 383 15.57 2.79 -8.92
CA ASP A 383 14.10 2.78 -8.95
C ASP A 383 13.53 1.82 -7.91
N PHE A 384 12.23 1.94 -7.62
CA PHE A 384 11.58 1.03 -6.67
C PHE A 384 10.09 0.88 -6.94
N THR A 385 9.52 -0.22 -6.47
CA THR A 385 8.06 -0.38 -6.34
C THR A 385 7.70 -0.86 -4.94
N SER A 386 6.47 -0.59 -4.52
CA SER A 386 5.93 -1.12 -3.27
C SER A 386 4.48 -1.55 -3.45
N TRP A 387 4.09 -2.60 -2.76
CA TRP A 387 2.72 -3.07 -2.71
C TRP A 387 2.34 -3.49 -1.30
N GLU A 388 1.08 -3.24 -0.95
CA GLU A 388 0.54 -3.50 0.38
C GLU A 388 -0.83 -4.15 0.26
N THR A 389 -1.10 -5.15 1.11
CA THR A 389 -2.43 -5.77 1.22
C THR A 389 -2.72 -6.22 2.65
N SER A 390 -3.98 -6.28 3.01
CA SER A 390 -4.42 -7.02 4.19
C SER A 390 -4.50 -8.52 3.86
N LEU A 391 -4.11 -9.36 4.82
CA LEU A 391 -4.20 -10.81 4.75
C LEU A 391 -5.01 -11.33 5.93
N LYS A 392 -5.94 -12.24 5.66
CA LYS A 392 -6.69 -12.96 6.69
C LYS A 392 -6.28 -14.43 6.66
N VAL A 393 -5.73 -14.92 7.76
CA VAL A 393 -5.31 -16.31 7.92
C VAL A 393 -6.31 -17.01 8.84
N PRO A 394 -7.03 -18.04 8.35
CA PRO A 394 -8.08 -18.70 9.12
C PRO A 394 -7.58 -19.26 10.47
N GLY A 395 -8.40 -19.08 11.51
CA GLY A 395 -8.14 -19.62 12.85
C GLY A 395 -8.58 -21.07 13.01
N PRO A 396 -8.13 -21.74 14.09
CA PRO A 396 -8.65 -23.06 14.46
C PRO A 396 -10.18 -23.05 14.52
N GLY A 397 -10.83 -24.05 13.92
CA GLY A 397 -12.30 -24.16 13.87
C GLY A 397 -12.98 -23.35 12.76
N THR A 398 -12.23 -22.64 11.91
CA THR A 398 -12.80 -22.02 10.70
C THR A 398 -12.97 -23.09 9.62
N THR A 399 -14.22 -23.44 9.30
CA THR A 399 -14.50 -24.36 8.19
C THR A 399 -14.40 -23.61 6.87
N GLN A 400 -13.40 -23.97 6.06
CA GLN A 400 -13.26 -23.53 4.68
C GLN A 400 -13.32 -24.77 3.78
N TYR A 401 -14.23 -24.78 2.80
CA TYR A 401 -14.41 -25.89 1.87
C TYR A 401 -13.51 -25.72 0.64
N LEU A 402 -13.33 -24.50 0.14
CA LEU A 402 -12.54 -24.22 -1.07
C LEU A 402 -11.25 -23.46 -0.75
N SER A 403 -10.14 -23.86 -1.37
CA SER A 403 -8.92 -23.04 -1.37
C SER A 403 -9.16 -21.73 -2.13
N PRO A 404 -8.34 -20.69 -1.91
CA PRO A 404 -8.32 -19.56 -2.84
C PRO A 404 -8.17 -20.03 -4.29
N LEU A 405 -8.88 -19.35 -5.19
CA LEU A 405 -8.82 -19.60 -6.62
C LEU A 405 -7.59 -18.89 -7.21
N VAL A 406 -6.85 -19.58 -8.07
CA VAL A 406 -5.73 -19.00 -8.83
C VAL A 406 -5.92 -19.27 -10.30
N LEU A 407 -5.70 -18.25 -11.12
CA LEU A 407 -5.65 -18.38 -12.57
C LEU A 407 -4.18 -18.53 -12.99
N TYR A 408 -3.91 -19.36 -14.00
CA TYR A 408 -2.54 -19.62 -14.43
C TYR A 408 -2.41 -19.81 -15.95
N HIS A 409 -1.24 -19.50 -16.48
CA HIS A 409 -0.93 -19.57 -17.91
C HIS A 409 -0.47 -20.96 -18.35
N ALA A 410 0.36 -21.57 -17.50
CA ALA A 410 0.97 -22.88 -17.74
C ALA A 410 1.19 -23.61 -16.42
N ALA A 411 1.36 -24.93 -16.48
CA ALA A 411 1.78 -25.74 -15.36
C ALA A 411 2.92 -26.66 -15.78
N SER A 412 3.88 -26.89 -14.89
CA SER A 412 5.01 -27.80 -15.10
C SER A 412 5.26 -28.65 -13.86
N PRO A 413 5.81 -29.87 -14.02
CA PRO A 413 6.20 -30.69 -12.88
C PRO A 413 7.30 -30.01 -12.04
N LEU A 414 7.16 -30.05 -10.72
CA LEU A 414 8.17 -29.63 -9.75
C LEU A 414 8.75 -30.88 -9.05
N PRO A 415 9.83 -31.48 -9.59
CA PRO A 415 10.34 -32.75 -9.08
C PRO A 415 11.09 -32.61 -7.75
N GLY A 416 11.11 -33.72 -7.00
CA GLY A 416 11.93 -33.88 -5.80
C GLY A 416 11.30 -33.33 -4.51
N GLY A 417 9.98 -33.19 -4.47
CA GLY A 417 9.25 -32.68 -3.29
C GLY A 417 9.58 -31.24 -2.92
N ARG A 418 10.30 -30.53 -3.81
CA ARG A 418 10.69 -29.13 -3.62
C ARG A 418 9.43 -28.26 -3.59
N VAL A 419 9.56 -27.12 -2.93
CA VAL A 419 8.44 -26.18 -2.76
C VAL A 419 8.80 -24.85 -3.39
N LYS A 420 7.85 -24.25 -4.11
CA LYS A 420 7.97 -22.94 -4.74
C LYS A 420 6.64 -22.18 -4.56
N ALA A 421 6.69 -20.86 -4.73
CA ALA A 421 5.47 -20.06 -4.83
C ALA A 421 4.53 -20.65 -5.90
N PHE A 422 3.23 -20.68 -5.61
CA PHE A 422 2.20 -21.28 -6.47
C PHE A 422 2.54 -22.69 -6.98
N SER A 423 3.12 -23.52 -6.11
CA SER A 423 3.32 -24.95 -6.38
C SER A 423 2.50 -25.81 -5.44
N PHE A 424 1.79 -26.79 -5.99
CA PHE A 424 0.92 -27.69 -5.25
C PHE A 424 1.01 -29.10 -5.84
N ASN A 425 1.02 -30.13 -4.98
CA ASN A 425 1.03 -31.54 -5.39
C ASN A 425 2.11 -31.90 -6.43
N GLY A 426 3.31 -31.31 -6.31
CA GLY A 426 4.43 -31.57 -7.23
C GLY A 426 4.28 -30.93 -8.61
N GLN A 427 3.37 -29.95 -8.77
CA GLN A 427 3.25 -29.11 -9.96
C GLN A 427 3.51 -27.65 -9.56
N GLU A 428 4.23 -26.90 -10.39
CA GLU A 428 4.29 -25.44 -10.32
C GLU A 428 3.33 -24.83 -11.34
N TYR A 429 2.66 -23.75 -10.94
CA TYR A 429 1.72 -23.02 -11.79
C TYR A 429 2.28 -21.64 -12.12
N LEU A 430 2.29 -21.29 -13.40
CA LEU A 430 2.75 -19.99 -13.88
C LEU A 430 1.64 -18.95 -13.69
N VAL A 431 1.68 -18.28 -12.54
CA VAL A 431 0.69 -17.27 -12.13
C VAL A 431 1.19 -15.88 -12.49
N SER A 432 0.30 -15.04 -13.04
CA SER A 432 0.52 -13.60 -13.18
C SER A 432 -0.27 -12.83 -12.13
N ALA A 433 0.34 -11.78 -11.58
CA ALA A 433 -0.31 -10.84 -10.67
C ALA A 433 -1.47 -10.07 -11.32
N ARG A 434 -1.51 -9.97 -12.65
CA ARG A 434 -2.50 -9.19 -13.39
C ARG A 434 -3.71 -9.97 -13.87
N ASN A 435 -3.59 -11.30 -13.94
CA ASN A 435 -4.58 -12.17 -14.59
C ASN A 435 -4.99 -11.64 -15.98
N GLU A 436 -4.03 -11.12 -16.76
CA GLU A 436 -4.24 -10.75 -18.16
C GLU A 436 -4.07 -11.99 -19.03
N PHE A 437 -4.99 -12.26 -19.95
CA PHE A 437 -4.91 -13.39 -20.87
C PHE A 437 -5.06 -12.91 -22.32
N SER A 438 -4.22 -13.46 -23.20
CA SER A 438 -4.33 -13.27 -24.64
C SER A 438 -5.57 -14.03 -25.15
N PRO A 439 -6.29 -13.51 -26.18
CA PRO A 439 -7.43 -14.20 -26.78
C PRO A 439 -7.06 -15.55 -27.40
N THR A 440 -5.76 -15.82 -27.62
CA THR A 440 -5.26 -17.12 -28.11
C THR A 440 -4.96 -18.13 -27.00
N GLU A 441 -5.05 -17.73 -25.74
CA GLU A 441 -4.78 -18.60 -24.59
C GLU A 441 -6.03 -19.39 -24.16
N LYS A 442 -5.79 -20.43 -23.37
CA LYS A 442 -6.84 -21.12 -22.63
C LYS A 442 -6.77 -20.69 -21.18
N LEU A 443 -7.89 -20.21 -20.65
CA LEU A 443 -8.02 -19.88 -19.24
C LEU A 443 -8.00 -21.17 -18.42
N ARG A 444 -7.02 -21.27 -17.52
CA ARG A 444 -6.88 -22.37 -16.58
C ARG A 444 -6.95 -21.85 -15.16
N MET A 445 -7.45 -22.69 -14.26
CA MET A 445 -7.59 -22.34 -12.86
C MET A 445 -7.19 -23.49 -11.95
N TYR A 446 -6.71 -23.13 -10.76
CA TYR A 446 -6.39 -24.06 -9.69
C TYR A 446 -7.28 -23.74 -8.48
N CYS A 447 -7.99 -24.76 -7.99
CA CYS A 447 -8.75 -24.71 -6.75
C CYS A 447 -8.78 -26.12 -6.15
N ARG A 448 -8.72 -26.21 -4.82
CA ARG A 448 -8.73 -27.47 -4.07
C ARG A 448 -9.93 -27.51 -3.13
N LEU A 449 -10.52 -28.68 -2.97
CA LEU A 449 -11.43 -28.99 -1.88
C LEU A 449 -10.61 -29.26 -0.61
N LEU A 450 -10.78 -28.41 0.39
CA LEU A 450 -10.07 -28.47 1.67
C LEU A 450 -10.77 -29.37 2.68
N HIS A 451 -12.10 -29.34 2.71
CA HIS A 451 -12.94 -30.18 3.57
C HIS A 451 -14.07 -30.79 2.75
N SER A 452 -14.29 -32.10 2.92
CA SER A 452 -15.41 -32.82 2.29
C SER A 452 -16.46 -33.30 3.29
N GLU A 453 -16.20 -33.16 4.59
CA GLU A 453 -17.12 -33.56 5.64
C GLU A 453 -18.44 -32.76 5.56
N GLY A 454 -19.56 -33.47 5.68
CA GLY A 454 -20.90 -32.90 5.60
C GLY A 454 -21.45 -32.70 4.18
N LEU A 455 -20.63 -32.89 3.14
CA LEU A 455 -21.11 -32.84 1.75
C LEU A 455 -21.85 -34.12 1.37
N SER A 456 -23.01 -33.97 0.75
CA SER A 456 -23.77 -35.12 0.23
C SER A 456 -23.19 -35.64 -1.08
N SER A 457 -23.64 -36.83 -1.50
CA SER A 457 -23.33 -37.37 -2.83
C SER A 457 -23.89 -36.52 -3.97
N GLU A 458 -24.76 -35.55 -3.68
CA GLU A 458 -25.34 -34.62 -4.63
C GLU A 458 -24.52 -33.33 -4.81
N ALA A 459 -23.36 -33.20 -4.14
CA ALA A 459 -22.53 -32.01 -4.24
C ALA A 459 -22.07 -31.74 -5.69
N ARG A 460 -22.10 -30.46 -6.08
CA ARG A 460 -21.77 -29.97 -7.43
C ARG A 460 -20.81 -28.80 -7.35
N VAL A 461 -20.06 -28.60 -8.42
CA VAL A 461 -19.26 -27.39 -8.62
C VAL A 461 -19.86 -26.63 -9.80
N GLN A 462 -20.08 -25.33 -9.61
CA GLN A 462 -20.51 -24.41 -10.65
C GLN A 462 -19.40 -23.40 -10.95
N PHE A 463 -18.91 -23.43 -12.17
CA PHE A 463 -18.02 -22.41 -12.71
C PHE A 463 -18.85 -21.38 -13.47
N CYS A 464 -18.60 -20.10 -13.27
CA CYS A 464 -19.23 -19.01 -14.00
C CYS A 464 -18.18 -18.01 -14.49
N LEU A 465 -18.28 -17.62 -15.76
CA LEU A 465 -17.52 -16.51 -16.33
C LEU A 465 -18.47 -15.32 -16.55
N ARG A 466 -18.25 -14.23 -15.82
CA ARG A 466 -19.10 -13.03 -15.85
C ARG A 466 -18.34 -11.87 -16.48
N SER A 467 -18.89 -11.26 -17.53
CA SER A 467 -18.41 -9.97 -18.03
C SER A 467 -18.73 -8.88 -17.01
N LEU A 468 -17.75 -8.04 -16.69
CA LEU A 468 -17.92 -6.86 -15.85
C LEU A 468 -18.28 -5.61 -16.66
N ASP A 469 -18.11 -5.67 -17.99
CA ASP A 469 -18.41 -4.57 -18.92
C ASP A 469 -19.87 -4.57 -19.38
N THR A 470 -20.58 -5.68 -19.22
CA THR A 470 -21.96 -5.84 -19.66
C THR A 470 -22.84 -6.39 -18.55
N SER A 471 -24.13 -6.08 -18.59
CA SER A 471 -25.15 -6.66 -17.71
C SER A 471 -25.64 -8.05 -18.18
N ALA A 472 -24.93 -8.68 -19.13
CA ALA A 472 -25.30 -9.99 -19.64
C ALA A 472 -25.21 -11.06 -18.54
N SER A 473 -26.08 -12.07 -18.63
CA SER A 473 -26.03 -13.22 -17.72
C SER A 473 -24.68 -13.93 -17.81
N PRO A 474 -24.11 -14.38 -16.68
CA PRO A 474 -22.85 -15.11 -16.70
C PRO A 474 -22.97 -16.43 -17.45
N GLU A 475 -21.92 -16.82 -18.16
CA GLU A 475 -21.81 -18.16 -18.75
C GLU A 475 -21.40 -19.15 -17.66
N CYS A 476 -22.32 -20.02 -17.27
CA CYS A 476 -22.10 -20.96 -16.17
C CYS A 476 -22.14 -22.41 -16.62
N GLN A 477 -21.25 -23.21 -16.06
CA GLN A 477 -21.19 -24.66 -16.24
C GLN A 477 -21.23 -25.33 -14.87
N THR A 478 -22.12 -26.31 -14.72
CA THR A 478 -22.25 -27.09 -13.48
C THR A 478 -21.85 -28.54 -13.75
N ARG A 479 -21.05 -29.12 -12.85
CA ARG A 479 -20.59 -30.52 -12.87
C ARG A 479 -20.77 -31.16 -11.51
N TRP A 480 -20.90 -32.48 -11.45
CA TRP A 480 -20.89 -33.17 -10.17
C TRP A 480 -19.50 -33.11 -9.55
N LEU A 481 -19.40 -32.86 -8.25
CA LEU A 481 -18.10 -32.74 -7.57
C LEU A 481 -17.26 -34.00 -7.77
N ARG A 482 -17.87 -35.18 -7.67
CA ARG A 482 -17.22 -36.49 -7.86
C ARG A 482 -16.62 -36.71 -9.25
N GLU A 483 -17.06 -35.98 -10.27
CA GLU A 483 -16.57 -36.12 -11.66
C GLU A 483 -15.32 -35.26 -11.91
N VAL A 484 -15.15 -34.19 -11.12
CA VAL A 484 -14.09 -33.19 -11.32
C VAL A 484 -13.05 -33.22 -10.21
N LEU A 485 -13.29 -33.91 -9.10
CA LEU A 485 -12.38 -33.97 -7.97
C LEU A 485 -11.29 -35.03 -8.19
N THR A 486 -10.02 -34.63 -8.12
CA THR A 486 -8.88 -35.55 -8.20
C THR A 486 -8.61 -36.26 -6.86
N ALA A 487 -7.77 -37.29 -6.87
CA ALA A 487 -7.35 -38.00 -5.66
C ALA A 487 -6.63 -37.08 -4.65
N GLU A 488 -5.96 -36.05 -5.14
CA GLU A 488 -5.26 -35.02 -4.34
C GLU A 488 -6.17 -33.87 -3.90
N GLY A 489 -7.48 -33.99 -4.16
CA GLY A 489 -8.50 -33.00 -3.79
C GLY A 489 -8.58 -31.78 -4.72
N THR A 490 -7.91 -31.79 -5.87
CA THR A 490 -7.95 -30.67 -6.82
C THR A 490 -9.25 -30.72 -7.62
N ILE A 491 -9.89 -29.58 -7.84
CA ILE A 491 -11.06 -29.46 -8.71
C ILE A 491 -10.55 -29.23 -10.14
N ASN A 492 -10.59 -30.27 -10.96
CA ASN A 492 -10.10 -30.27 -12.33
C ASN A 492 -11.23 -29.95 -13.32
N LEU A 493 -11.24 -28.72 -13.80
CA LEU A 493 -12.17 -28.26 -14.84
C LEU A 493 -11.45 -28.13 -16.19
N GLU A 494 -12.21 -28.33 -17.27
CA GLU A 494 -11.69 -28.12 -18.61
C GLU A 494 -11.28 -26.64 -18.82
N PRO A 495 -10.12 -26.36 -19.44
CA PRO A 495 -9.71 -25.01 -19.75
C PRO A 495 -10.69 -24.31 -20.70
N VAL A 496 -11.03 -23.05 -20.40
CA VAL A 496 -11.93 -22.25 -21.26
C VAL A 496 -11.14 -21.66 -22.42
N ASP A 497 -11.61 -21.88 -23.65
CA ASP A 497 -11.00 -21.32 -24.86
C ASP A 497 -11.36 -19.83 -25.00
N LEU A 498 -10.38 -18.95 -24.84
CA LEU A 498 -10.62 -17.51 -24.87
C LEU A 498 -10.80 -16.94 -26.29
N SER A 499 -10.58 -17.75 -27.34
CA SER A 499 -10.80 -17.29 -28.73
C SER A 499 -12.26 -16.96 -29.03
N GLN A 500 -13.18 -17.49 -28.21
CA GLN A 500 -14.62 -17.26 -28.31
C GLN A 500 -15.11 -16.19 -27.32
N VAL A 501 -14.25 -15.72 -26.42
CA VAL A 501 -14.58 -14.72 -25.39
C VAL A 501 -14.22 -13.34 -25.91
N LYS A 502 -15.14 -12.38 -25.80
CA LYS A 502 -14.88 -10.99 -26.20
C LYS A 502 -13.78 -10.37 -25.32
N PRO A 503 -12.95 -9.47 -25.86
CA PRO A 503 -12.04 -8.68 -25.04
C PRO A 503 -12.80 -7.86 -23.99
N GLY A 504 -12.24 -7.75 -22.78
CA GLY A 504 -12.87 -7.02 -21.69
C GLY A 504 -12.45 -7.50 -20.31
N TYR A 505 -13.13 -6.96 -19.30
CA TYR A 505 -12.94 -7.30 -17.89
C TYR A 505 -13.93 -8.38 -17.47
N TYR A 506 -13.43 -9.43 -16.84
CA TYR A 506 -14.24 -10.57 -16.43
C TYR A 506 -13.99 -10.94 -14.96
N ARG A 507 -14.96 -11.66 -14.40
CA ARG A 507 -14.84 -12.34 -13.12
C ARG A 507 -15.16 -13.81 -13.28
N VAL A 508 -14.26 -14.66 -12.83
CA VAL A 508 -14.49 -16.09 -12.63
C VAL A 508 -15.06 -16.29 -11.22
N GLU A 509 -16.13 -17.07 -11.14
CA GLU A 509 -16.71 -17.53 -9.88
C GLU A 509 -16.74 -19.06 -9.88
N LEU A 510 -16.20 -19.68 -8.84
CA LEU A 510 -16.28 -21.11 -8.61
C LEU A 510 -17.07 -21.35 -7.32
N SER A 511 -18.26 -21.92 -7.46
CA SER A 511 -19.20 -22.16 -6.35
C SER A 511 -19.30 -23.65 -6.06
N LEU A 512 -19.09 -24.03 -4.80
CA LEU A 512 -19.43 -25.34 -4.28
C LEU A 512 -20.90 -25.32 -3.86
N LEU A 513 -21.68 -26.24 -4.42
CA LEU A 513 -23.10 -26.39 -4.19
C LEU A 513 -23.37 -27.74 -3.53
N ASP A 514 -24.27 -27.79 -2.55
CA ASP A 514 -24.81 -29.05 -2.03
C ASP A 514 -26.30 -28.89 -1.71
N LYS A 515 -27.11 -29.91 -2.03
CA LYS A 515 -28.58 -29.88 -1.86
C LYS A 515 -29.24 -28.59 -2.41
N ASN A 516 -28.79 -28.13 -3.58
CA ASN A 516 -29.18 -26.88 -4.24
C ASN A 516 -28.90 -25.58 -3.44
N GLN A 517 -28.06 -25.62 -2.42
CA GLN A 517 -27.57 -24.43 -1.70
C GLN A 517 -26.11 -24.16 -2.05
N THR A 518 -25.75 -22.88 -2.11
CA THR A 518 -24.34 -22.49 -2.25
C THR A 518 -23.66 -22.59 -0.89
N ILE A 519 -22.66 -23.46 -0.79
CA ILE A 519 -21.86 -23.67 0.42
C ILE A 519 -20.76 -22.61 0.50
N GLU A 520 -20.01 -22.45 -0.58
CA GLU A 520 -18.91 -21.48 -0.67
C GLU A 520 -18.69 -21.06 -2.11
N THR A 521 -18.31 -19.80 -2.33
CA THR A 521 -17.92 -19.28 -3.64
C THR A 521 -16.57 -18.58 -3.52
N VAL A 522 -15.61 -19.00 -4.33
CA VAL A 522 -14.34 -18.32 -4.54
C VAL A 522 -14.32 -17.61 -5.89
N ARG A 523 -13.62 -16.48 -5.98
CA ARG A 523 -13.69 -15.60 -7.16
C ARG A 523 -12.34 -15.02 -7.51
N GLU A 524 -12.10 -14.80 -8.80
CA GLU A 524 -10.94 -14.05 -9.30
C GLU A 524 -11.35 -13.18 -10.50
N ASN A 525 -10.72 -12.01 -10.62
CA ASN A 525 -10.91 -11.16 -11.79
C ASN A 525 -9.82 -11.46 -12.82
N LEU A 526 -10.15 -11.31 -14.10
CA LEU A 526 -9.22 -11.40 -15.22
C LEU A 526 -9.51 -10.34 -16.28
N ILE A 527 -8.54 -10.15 -17.17
CA ILE A 527 -8.65 -9.28 -18.34
C ILE A 527 -8.38 -10.13 -19.58
N VAL A 528 -9.30 -10.10 -20.55
CA VAL A 528 -9.08 -10.69 -21.88
C VAL A 528 -8.64 -9.57 -22.81
N LEU A 529 -7.42 -9.69 -23.36
CA LEU A 529 -6.83 -8.65 -24.20
C LEU A 529 -7.52 -8.54 -25.57
N SER A 530 -7.51 -7.34 -26.15
CA SER A 530 -8.07 -7.07 -27.47
C SER A 530 -7.19 -7.55 -28.63
N GLN A 531 -5.90 -7.77 -28.36
CA GLN A 531 -4.94 -8.26 -29.34
C GLN A 531 -4.05 -9.34 -28.72
N PRO A 532 -3.55 -10.30 -29.52
CA PRO A 532 -2.59 -11.28 -29.04
C PRO A 532 -1.30 -10.62 -28.54
N ALA A 533 -0.90 -10.94 -27.31
CA ALA A 533 0.31 -10.43 -26.68
C ALA A 533 0.88 -11.46 -25.69
N PRO A 534 2.19 -11.44 -25.39
CA PRO A 534 2.76 -12.27 -24.34
C PRO A 534 2.27 -11.79 -22.97
N THR A 535 1.49 -12.63 -22.30
CA THR A 535 0.89 -12.38 -20.98
C THR A 535 1.58 -13.14 -19.86
N ALA A 536 2.11 -14.31 -20.17
CA ALA A 536 2.86 -15.14 -19.22
C ALA A 536 4.15 -14.43 -18.75
N PRO A 537 4.36 -14.26 -17.43
CA PRO A 537 5.54 -13.58 -16.91
C PRO A 537 6.77 -14.50 -16.94
N TRP A 538 7.95 -13.89 -16.96
CA TRP A 538 9.19 -14.55 -16.60
C TRP A 538 9.35 -14.50 -15.07
N VAL A 539 9.29 -15.67 -14.43
CA VAL A 539 9.31 -15.78 -12.97
C VAL A 539 10.73 -15.95 -12.43
N LEU A 540 11.12 -15.06 -11.52
CA LEU A 540 12.19 -15.26 -10.53
C LEU A 540 11.56 -15.72 -9.23
N GLY A 541 11.54 -17.05 -9.03
CA GLY A 541 10.98 -17.67 -7.84
C GLY A 541 12.00 -18.52 -7.10
N ARG A 542 12.01 -18.43 -5.77
CA ARG A 542 12.88 -19.27 -4.93
C ARG A 542 12.36 -20.70 -4.90
N VAL A 543 13.28 -21.66 -4.94
CA VAL A 543 12.98 -23.08 -4.77
C VAL A 543 13.47 -23.52 -3.40
N HIS A 544 12.55 -23.96 -2.57
CA HIS A 544 12.78 -24.40 -1.19
C HIS A 544 12.88 -25.90 -1.07
N ARG A 545 13.44 -26.32 0.07
CA ARG A 545 13.50 -27.73 0.48
C ARG A 545 12.09 -28.29 0.75
N PRO A 546 11.89 -29.61 0.65
CA PRO A 546 10.62 -30.25 0.99
C PRO A 546 10.15 -29.93 2.42
N LEU A 547 8.83 -29.95 2.61
CA LEU A 547 8.20 -29.80 3.91
C LEU A 547 8.24 -31.10 4.73
N PRO A 548 8.39 -31.03 6.06
CA PRO A 548 8.71 -29.83 6.84
C PRO A 548 10.18 -29.42 6.65
N SER A 549 10.45 -28.13 6.43
CA SER A 549 11.81 -27.61 6.25
C SER A 549 12.28 -26.85 7.51
N PRO A 550 13.55 -26.97 7.94
CA PRO A 550 14.09 -26.18 9.06
C PRO A 550 13.93 -24.66 8.86
N GLU A 551 14.09 -24.18 7.62
CA GLU A 551 13.88 -22.78 7.22
C GLU A 551 12.47 -22.30 7.60
N PHE A 552 11.44 -23.03 7.18
CA PHE A 552 10.05 -22.65 7.45
C PHE A 552 9.66 -22.84 8.91
N LEU A 553 10.11 -23.92 9.55
CA LEU A 553 9.89 -24.13 10.99
C LEU A 553 10.51 -23.00 11.82
N ARG A 554 11.68 -22.48 11.43
CA ARG A 554 12.29 -21.34 12.11
C ARG A 554 11.47 -20.06 11.96
N ILE A 555 10.88 -19.82 10.79
CA ILE A 555 9.96 -18.69 10.58
C ILE A 555 8.73 -18.83 11.50
N VAL A 556 8.15 -20.03 11.60
CA VAL A 556 7.01 -20.30 12.50
C VAL A 556 7.41 -20.10 13.96
N ALA A 557 8.57 -20.61 14.39
CA ALA A 557 9.08 -20.41 15.74
C ALA A 557 9.33 -18.93 16.07
N ALA A 558 9.87 -18.16 15.12
CA ALA A 558 10.07 -16.72 15.28
C ALA A 558 8.73 -15.98 15.46
N GLN A 559 7.68 -16.36 14.73
CA GLN A 559 6.34 -15.80 14.92
C GLN A 559 5.76 -16.15 16.29
N HIS A 560 5.91 -17.39 16.77
CA HIS A 560 5.52 -17.75 18.13
C HIS A 560 6.28 -16.94 19.18
N PHE A 561 7.59 -16.76 19.00
CA PHE A 561 8.42 -15.92 19.88
C PHE A 561 7.92 -14.48 19.92
N LEU A 562 7.66 -13.85 18.77
CA LEU A 562 7.17 -12.47 18.69
C LEU A 562 5.76 -12.30 19.28
N LYS A 563 4.91 -13.33 19.22
CA LYS A 563 3.60 -13.35 19.88
C LYS A 563 3.65 -13.69 21.38
N GLY A 564 4.83 -13.95 21.95
CA GLY A 564 4.99 -14.35 23.35
C GLY A 564 4.65 -15.81 23.66
N ASN A 565 4.41 -16.63 22.63
CA ASN A 565 4.12 -18.06 22.75
C ASN A 565 5.41 -18.87 22.91
N TYR A 566 6.19 -18.58 23.96
CA TYR A 566 7.55 -19.10 24.11
C TYR A 566 7.64 -20.62 24.28
N GLN A 567 6.63 -21.28 24.88
CA GLN A 567 6.64 -22.75 24.99
C GLN A 567 6.60 -23.41 23.61
N GLU A 568 5.77 -22.91 22.70
CA GLU A 568 5.64 -23.47 21.36
C GLU A 568 6.86 -23.15 20.49
N ALA A 569 7.38 -21.92 20.59
CA ALA A 569 8.65 -21.57 19.96
C ALA A 569 9.79 -22.51 20.39
N ARG A 570 9.91 -22.78 21.70
CA ARG A 570 10.91 -23.72 22.24
C ARG A 570 10.75 -25.11 21.65
N ARG A 571 9.53 -25.65 21.63
CA ARG A 571 9.23 -26.99 21.10
C ARG A 571 9.70 -27.13 19.64
N ILE A 572 9.39 -26.14 18.79
CA ILE A 572 9.76 -26.15 17.38
C ILE A 572 11.28 -26.03 17.21
N LEU A 573 11.94 -25.17 17.99
CA LEU A 573 13.39 -24.96 17.88
C LEU A 573 14.20 -26.17 18.37
N GLU A 574 13.75 -26.82 19.44
CA GLU A 574 14.34 -28.08 19.91
C GLU A 574 14.17 -29.19 18.85
N GLN A 575 13.02 -29.23 18.15
CA GLN A 575 12.81 -30.16 17.03
C GLN A 575 13.78 -29.89 15.87
N ILE A 576 14.02 -28.62 15.51
CA ILE A 576 14.99 -28.26 14.46
C ILE A 576 16.40 -28.72 14.86
N LEU A 577 16.84 -28.35 16.06
CA LEU A 577 18.21 -28.61 16.55
C LEU A 577 18.49 -30.08 16.86
N ALA A 578 17.46 -30.89 17.08
CA ALA A 578 17.60 -32.34 17.17
C ALA A 578 17.98 -32.98 15.81
N GLY A 579 17.54 -32.38 14.70
CA GLY A 579 17.83 -32.87 13.34
C GLY A 579 19.08 -32.26 12.72
N GLN A 580 19.25 -30.94 12.84
CA GLN A 580 20.38 -30.21 12.28
C GLN A 580 20.80 -29.07 13.20
N GLU A 581 22.09 -29.07 13.58
CA GLU A 581 22.70 -28.00 14.32
C GLU A 581 22.83 -26.73 13.45
N GLU A 582 22.26 -25.61 13.90
CA GLU A 582 22.30 -24.34 13.17
C GLU A 582 22.37 -23.14 14.15
N PRO A 583 23.35 -22.24 14.00
CA PRO A 583 23.53 -21.09 14.90
C PRO A 583 22.30 -20.19 15.02
N GLU A 584 21.62 -19.92 13.91
CA GLU A 584 20.44 -19.04 13.84
C GLU A 584 19.27 -19.59 14.67
N SER A 585 18.99 -20.89 14.53
CA SER A 585 17.95 -21.59 15.29
C SER A 585 18.34 -21.70 16.78
N ARG A 586 19.63 -21.94 17.10
CA ARG A 586 20.10 -21.98 18.49
C ARG A 586 20.05 -20.61 19.17
N LEU A 587 20.36 -19.53 18.47
CA LEU A 587 20.25 -18.18 19.00
C LEU A 587 18.78 -17.82 19.30
N LEU A 588 17.85 -18.16 18.41
CA LEU A 588 16.43 -17.98 18.66
C LEU A 588 15.94 -18.84 19.83
N LEU A 589 16.48 -20.06 20.01
CA LEU A 589 16.20 -20.88 21.19
C LEU A 589 16.71 -20.22 22.47
N ALA A 590 17.92 -19.67 22.47
CA ALA A 590 18.47 -18.95 23.61
C ALA A 590 17.54 -17.78 24.01
N ARG A 591 17.14 -16.95 23.05
CA ARG A 591 16.18 -15.85 23.28
C ARG A 591 14.85 -16.34 23.82
N THR A 592 14.35 -17.46 23.29
CA THR A 592 13.10 -18.09 23.76
C THR A 592 13.22 -18.58 25.20
N LEU A 593 14.33 -19.24 25.55
CA LEU A 593 14.60 -19.71 26.92
C LEU A 593 14.73 -18.54 27.91
N PHE A 594 15.36 -17.43 27.49
CA PHE A 594 15.39 -16.20 28.27
C PHE A 594 13.98 -15.68 28.55
N GLY A 595 13.11 -15.65 27.52
CA GLY A 595 11.70 -15.27 27.64
C GLY A 595 10.88 -16.17 28.57
N LEU A 596 11.25 -17.45 28.69
CA LEU A 596 10.68 -18.40 29.65
C LEU A 596 11.24 -18.26 31.08
N GLY A 597 12.28 -17.45 31.28
CA GLY A 597 12.98 -17.31 32.54
C GLY A 597 14.01 -18.41 32.84
N ASP A 598 14.33 -19.27 31.86
CA ASP A 598 15.37 -20.29 31.98
C ASP A 598 16.74 -19.74 31.54
N TYR A 599 17.27 -18.82 32.36
CA TYR A 599 18.51 -18.08 32.06
C TYR A 599 19.74 -18.98 31.97
N ARG A 600 19.76 -20.13 32.66
CA ARG A 600 20.92 -21.05 32.59
C ARG A 600 20.98 -21.78 31.25
N SER A 601 19.84 -22.29 30.79
CA SER A 601 19.76 -22.95 29.48
C SER A 601 19.91 -21.96 28.33
N SER A 602 19.37 -20.74 28.50
CA SER A 602 19.58 -19.63 27.58
C SER A 602 21.05 -19.29 27.42
N LEU A 603 21.75 -19.05 28.55
CA LEU A 603 23.19 -18.75 28.57
C LEU A 603 24.02 -19.83 27.88
N SER A 604 23.77 -21.10 28.22
CA SER A 604 24.45 -22.24 27.59
C SER A 604 24.24 -22.30 26.08
N SER A 605 23.03 -21.98 25.62
CA SER A 605 22.70 -21.97 24.20
C SER A 605 23.36 -20.79 23.47
N ALA A 606 23.33 -19.59 24.08
CA ALA A 606 23.94 -18.40 23.51
C ALA A 606 25.47 -18.48 23.46
N LEU A 607 26.12 -19.04 24.50
CA LEU A 607 27.56 -19.28 24.54
C LEU A 607 28.03 -20.17 23.37
N LYS A 608 27.32 -21.26 23.09
CA LYS A 608 27.64 -22.14 21.94
C LYS A 608 27.60 -21.39 20.60
N VAL A 609 26.63 -20.50 20.43
CA VAL A 609 26.56 -19.66 19.22
C VAL A 609 27.74 -18.69 19.19
N TYR A 610 27.98 -17.96 20.27
CA TYR A 610 29.06 -16.99 20.36
C TYR A 610 30.46 -17.60 20.15
N GLU A 611 30.71 -18.79 20.70
CA GLU A 611 31.96 -19.52 20.50
C GLU A 611 32.18 -19.91 19.03
N ALA A 612 31.11 -20.28 18.33
CA ALA A 612 31.17 -20.71 16.93
C ALA A 612 31.26 -19.54 15.94
N THR A 613 30.53 -18.44 16.18
CA THR A 613 30.34 -17.38 15.18
C THR A 613 30.83 -16.01 15.61
N ARG A 614 31.10 -15.80 16.90
CA ARG A 614 31.30 -14.47 17.50
C ARG A 614 30.13 -13.52 17.24
N ASP A 615 28.93 -14.06 17.12
CA ASP A 615 27.72 -13.29 16.84
C ASP A 615 27.40 -12.29 17.96
N ARG A 616 27.22 -11.03 17.58
CA ARG A 616 26.97 -9.91 18.50
C ARG A 616 25.64 -10.05 19.23
N GLU A 617 24.59 -10.56 18.58
CA GLU A 617 23.29 -10.78 19.21
C GLU A 617 23.37 -11.89 20.26
N ALA A 618 24.18 -12.94 20.02
CA ALA A 618 24.49 -13.94 21.03
C ALA A 618 25.19 -13.32 22.25
N ALA A 619 26.16 -12.43 22.05
CA ALA A 619 26.81 -11.70 23.16
C ALA A 619 25.82 -10.84 23.97
N LYS A 620 24.85 -10.19 23.32
CA LYS A 620 23.78 -9.44 24.01
C LYS A 620 22.92 -10.36 24.88
N VAL A 621 22.53 -11.54 24.37
CA VAL A 621 21.76 -12.53 25.14
C VAL A 621 22.58 -13.03 26.34
N ILE A 622 23.86 -13.34 26.14
CA ILE A 622 24.78 -13.75 27.22
C ILE A 622 24.88 -12.70 28.32
N ALA A 623 25.06 -11.43 27.96
CA ALA A 623 25.12 -10.33 28.92
C ALA A 623 23.81 -10.21 29.72
N LEU A 624 22.66 -10.30 29.04
CA LEU A 624 21.34 -10.28 29.69
C LEU A 624 21.16 -11.47 30.64
N ASP A 625 21.58 -12.68 30.25
CA ASP A 625 21.52 -13.87 31.09
C ASP A 625 22.35 -13.70 32.37
N TYR A 626 23.60 -13.24 32.24
CA TYR A 626 24.45 -12.99 33.41
C TYR A 626 23.87 -11.93 34.34
N VAL A 627 23.28 -10.85 33.80
CA VAL A 627 22.54 -9.86 34.60
C VAL A 627 21.39 -10.49 35.37
N ARG A 628 20.58 -11.33 34.72
CA ARG A 628 19.46 -12.03 35.38
C ARG A 628 19.93 -13.05 36.42
N LEU A 629 21.09 -13.67 36.19
CA LEU A 629 21.76 -14.57 37.13
C LEU A 629 22.55 -13.82 38.23
N LYS A 630 22.62 -12.48 38.17
CA LYS A 630 23.37 -11.60 39.07
C LYS A 630 24.89 -11.84 39.07
N ASP A 631 25.43 -12.34 37.97
CA ASP A 631 26.88 -12.48 37.75
C ASP A 631 27.40 -11.23 37.03
N TRP A 632 27.52 -10.15 37.80
CA TRP A 632 27.92 -8.84 37.28
C TRP A 632 29.32 -8.82 36.63
N PRO A 633 30.36 -9.49 37.19
CA PRO A 633 31.67 -9.54 36.55
C PRO A 633 31.66 -10.23 35.19
N ALA A 634 30.93 -11.34 35.04
CA ALA A 634 30.79 -12.01 33.76
C ALA A 634 30.01 -11.14 32.77
N ALA A 635 28.91 -10.51 33.21
CA ALA A 635 28.12 -9.59 32.37
C ALA A 635 28.97 -8.44 31.83
N ARG A 636 29.81 -7.83 32.68
CA ARG A 636 30.72 -6.74 32.28
C ARG A 636 31.62 -7.12 31.12
N THR A 637 32.19 -8.33 31.14
CA THR A 637 33.11 -8.80 30.09
C THR A 637 32.48 -8.71 28.70
N TYR A 638 31.22 -9.13 28.57
CA TYR A 638 30.49 -9.08 27.29
C TYR A 638 30.00 -7.67 26.96
N ILE A 639 29.56 -6.89 27.96
CA ILE A 639 29.13 -5.50 27.76
C ILE A 639 30.28 -4.62 27.27
N ASP A 640 31.46 -4.74 27.87
CA ASP A 640 32.63 -3.95 27.49
C ASP A 640 33.04 -4.25 26.04
N SER A 641 32.96 -5.53 25.63
CA SER A 641 33.16 -5.94 24.22
C SER A 641 32.11 -5.31 23.29
N LEU A 642 30.82 -5.39 23.65
CA LEU A 642 29.72 -4.83 22.84
C LEU A 642 29.85 -3.32 22.64
N LEU A 643 30.21 -2.59 23.71
CA LEU A 643 30.40 -1.14 23.70
C LEU A 643 31.62 -0.71 22.91
N ALA A 644 32.69 -1.51 22.90
CA ALA A 644 33.89 -1.25 22.11
C ALA A 644 33.60 -1.34 20.60
N GLU A 645 32.72 -2.25 20.20
CA GLU A 645 32.37 -2.43 18.79
C GLU A 645 31.37 -1.39 18.28
N ALA A 646 30.26 -1.13 18.99
CA ALA A 646 29.31 -0.09 18.60
C ALA A 646 28.46 0.40 19.77
N THR A 647 28.09 1.67 19.72
CA THR A 647 27.25 2.31 20.75
C THR A 647 25.78 2.09 20.46
N GLU A 648 25.09 1.36 21.32
CA GLU A 648 23.64 1.12 21.26
C GLU A 648 22.96 1.53 22.57
N VAL A 649 21.79 2.17 22.48
CA VAL A 649 21.04 2.67 23.66
C VAL A 649 20.70 1.54 24.64
N SER A 650 20.25 0.38 24.13
CA SER A 650 19.92 -0.79 24.95
C SER A 650 21.14 -1.33 25.71
N VAL A 651 22.30 -1.40 25.05
CA VAL A 651 23.56 -1.86 25.66
C VAL A 651 24.08 -0.84 26.69
N LEU A 652 23.95 0.46 26.43
CA LEU A 652 24.30 1.51 27.40
C LEU A 652 23.43 1.43 28.66
N ASN A 653 22.13 1.19 28.51
CA ASN A 653 21.23 1.04 29.64
C ASN A 653 21.59 -0.21 30.47
N LEU A 654 21.89 -1.33 29.81
CA LEU A 654 22.35 -2.55 30.49
C LEU A 654 23.71 -2.36 31.16
N ALA A 655 24.63 -1.63 30.53
CA ALA A 655 25.93 -1.29 31.10
C ALA A 655 25.77 -0.46 32.37
N ALA A 656 24.88 0.53 32.38
CA ALA A 656 24.59 1.29 33.60
C ALA A 656 24.12 0.38 34.75
N GLU A 657 23.29 -0.62 34.46
CA GLU A 657 22.80 -1.57 35.47
C GLU A 657 23.95 -2.40 36.04
N VAL A 658 24.80 -2.95 35.17
CA VAL A 658 25.95 -3.77 35.58
C VAL A 658 26.96 -2.96 36.39
N TYR A 659 27.36 -1.79 35.91
CA TYR A 659 28.35 -0.95 36.59
C TYR A 659 27.82 -0.43 37.94
N GLN A 660 26.53 -0.09 38.05
CA GLN A 660 25.92 0.26 39.33
C GLN A 660 26.01 -0.90 40.33
N ASN A 661 25.67 -2.12 39.91
CA ASN A 661 25.69 -3.30 40.79
C ASN A 661 27.13 -3.75 41.14
N LEU A 662 28.14 -3.34 40.38
CA LEU A 662 29.56 -3.50 40.71
C LEU A 662 30.09 -2.39 41.64
N GLY A 663 29.28 -1.40 42.01
CA GLY A 663 29.69 -0.25 42.83
C GLY A 663 30.37 0.89 42.05
N GLU A 664 30.46 0.78 40.72
CA GLU A 664 31.07 1.77 39.84
C GLU A 664 30.04 2.84 39.41
N ARG A 665 29.51 3.55 40.40
CA ARG A 665 28.40 4.49 40.22
C ARG A 665 28.68 5.60 39.19
N GLU A 666 29.87 6.19 39.21
CA GLU A 666 30.22 7.28 38.28
C GLU A 666 30.15 6.82 36.82
N GLN A 667 30.58 5.58 36.57
CA GLN A 667 30.55 5.00 35.24
C GLN A 667 29.12 4.68 34.80
N ALA A 668 28.26 4.22 35.72
CA ALA A 668 26.84 4.04 35.46
C ALA A 668 26.15 5.36 35.05
N ILE A 669 26.44 6.47 35.75
CA ILE A 669 25.92 7.80 35.42
C ILE A 669 26.34 8.20 34.00
N ARG A 670 27.62 8.02 33.63
CA ARG A 670 28.12 8.34 32.28
C ARG A 670 27.38 7.57 31.19
N PHE A 671 27.09 6.29 31.40
CA PHE A 671 26.34 5.49 30.43
C PHE A 671 24.89 5.96 30.29
N LEU A 672 24.21 6.31 31.38
CA LEU A 672 22.85 6.85 31.35
C LEU A 672 22.78 8.22 30.65
N GLU A 673 23.75 9.10 30.90
CA GLU A 673 23.84 10.39 30.21
C GLU A 673 24.06 10.22 28.71
N LYS A 674 24.98 9.31 28.33
CA LYS A 674 25.22 8.99 26.92
C LYS A 674 23.96 8.39 26.29
N SER A 675 23.27 7.48 26.97
CA SER A 675 22.00 6.90 26.52
C SER A 675 20.94 7.97 26.25
N LEU A 676 20.75 8.90 27.19
CA LEU A 676 19.78 10.00 27.06
C LEU A 676 20.18 11.04 26.01
N SER A 677 21.47 11.20 25.74
CA SER A 677 21.94 12.06 24.64
C SER A 677 21.58 11.49 23.26
N LEU A 678 21.56 10.16 23.12
CA LEU A 678 21.20 9.48 21.89
C LEU A 678 19.69 9.31 21.73
N LEU A 679 18.99 9.00 22.81
CA LEU A 679 17.53 8.89 22.84
C LEU A 679 16.99 9.62 24.08
N PRO A 680 16.58 10.90 23.92
CA PRO A 680 16.08 11.70 25.04
C PRO A 680 14.75 11.21 25.62
N ASP A 681 13.95 10.44 24.87
CA ASP A 681 12.63 9.98 25.31
C ASP A 681 12.68 8.63 26.06
N GLN A 682 13.30 8.65 27.24
CA GLN A 682 13.41 7.48 28.12
C GLN A 682 13.07 7.87 29.57
N PRO A 683 11.77 7.92 29.95
CA PRO A 683 11.34 8.44 31.25
C PRO A 683 11.88 7.65 32.45
N THR A 684 11.97 6.32 32.33
CA THR A 684 12.52 5.43 33.36
C THR A 684 14.03 5.62 33.56
N ILE A 685 14.76 5.85 32.46
CA ILE A 685 16.21 6.12 32.49
C ILE A 685 16.48 7.51 33.07
N LYS A 686 15.63 8.51 32.77
CA LYS A 686 15.68 9.83 33.40
C LYS A 686 15.47 9.77 34.90
N SER A 687 14.43 9.07 35.37
CA SER A 687 14.17 8.93 36.80
C SER A 687 15.31 8.21 37.52
N TRP A 688 15.84 7.15 36.90
CA TRP A 688 16.96 6.40 37.44
C TRP A 688 18.24 7.24 37.54
N LEU A 689 18.55 8.05 36.52
CA LEU A 689 19.68 8.99 36.54
C LEU A 689 19.52 10.03 37.66
N GLU A 690 18.31 10.57 37.87
CA GLU A 690 18.03 11.50 38.96
C GLU A 690 18.27 10.85 40.34
N GLU A 691 17.78 9.63 40.56
CA GLU A 691 17.99 8.89 41.82
C GLU A 691 19.48 8.60 42.08
N LEU A 692 20.22 8.23 41.03
CA LEU A 692 21.67 8.04 41.06
C LEU A 692 22.47 9.35 41.18
N LYS A 693 21.87 10.52 41.02
CA LYS A 693 22.52 11.80 41.33
C LYS A 693 22.16 12.29 42.74
N LYS A 694 20.95 11.99 43.22
CA LYS A 694 20.45 12.45 44.53
C LYS A 694 21.01 11.70 45.74
N SER A 695 21.40 10.44 45.59
CA SER A 695 21.95 9.64 46.70
C SER A 695 23.45 9.92 46.96
N GLN A 696 23.87 11.19 46.82
CA GLN A 696 25.21 11.71 47.13
C GLN A 696 25.30 12.21 48.57
#